data_AF-A0A2B4SIT7-F1
#
_entry.id   AF-A0A2B4SIT7-F1
#
_cell.length_a   1.000
_cell.length_b   1.000
_cell.length_c   1.000
_cell.angle_alpha   90.00
_cell.angle_beta   90.00
_cell.angle_gamma   90.00
#
_symmetry.space_group_name_H-M   'P 1'
#
loop_
_entity.id
_entity.type
_entity.pdbx_description
1 polymer ?
#
loop_
_entity_poly.entity_id
_entity_poly.type
_entity_poly.pdbx_seq_one_letter_code
_entity_poly.pdbx_strand_id
1 'polypeptide(L)'
;MVRGSYSDWSPVTSGVPQGSVLGPVMFLIYVNEIPGIITSTAKLFADDTKIYRQINNIDDSIALQIDLTTLDLWADRWQMKFNSTKCEVMRITHNKDKKSTRYNISSTVLRNVSNYKDLGVIMTSDLKWSKHVEQIVHKANKVLGLLKRTVGGKNKDIFSNLYKTLVRPILEYACPVWSPHLIKDIDEIEKIQRRASRIALGQRRQEMAYTERPLKLLGLLSNGRLVSNNPLQLVEKISHIPDKITESVLHKVYQRLFNVALPDDFPINSTWQFKLVGFSFVLARDLAYIGSLFRLGDNYYANIVSVLAFTSGLYKNNSYSDVLEINDTEIFGVRVRIFKPVNKTDESPGSKSNEEILLPGVIYFHGGGWTIGSLDGYDDFCRRLAVSAQVIVVSADYRQAPRYIYPTQFNDCYNVAVGLLNHGKDHGVDVTRVMLVGDSSGGNLAAAVSHYLAEVSEMHCRQNYLRAQILIYPALQFLDFNLPSYTANAVNDILSQEDHVNFVSLYLNGSADLVEILLSGNHSQHLIKTKYMGYLKKSTPGITWLPQPKTTLPPVLLEALTQSKASPLMAQDFRGVPPTFVITANFDVLRDEGFLYVERLRDANIEVQHKNYQSFHGFVTLATEGGPARTAEGDEAFADIVQFVKNMVST
;
A
#
# COMPACT_ATOMS: atom_id res chain seq x y z
N MET A 1 -16.33 -21.27 14.75
CA MET A 1 -15.23 -22.25 14.80
C MET A 1 -13.91 -21.49 14.82
N VAL A 2 -13.17 -21.55 15.93
CA VAL A 2 -11.81 -20.97 16.04
C VAL A 2 -10.92 -22.09 16.59
N ARG A 3 -9.85 -22.44 15.87
CA ARG A 3 -8.92 -23.54 16.21
C ARG A 3 -9.64 -24.88 16.51
N GLY A 4 -10.63 -25.23 15.70
CA GLY A 4 -11.38 -26.49 15.84
C GLY A 4 -12.36 -26.54 17.02
N SER A 5 -12.51 -25.45 17.78
CA SER A 5 -13.44 -25.37 18.90
C SER A 5 -14.71 -24.60 18.51
N TYR A 6 -15.85 -25.09 18.99
CA TYR A 6 -17.16 -24.45 18.88
C TYR A 6 -17.51 -23.84 20.24
N SER A 7 -18.13 -22.67 20.25
CA SER A 7 -18.76 -22.15 21.48
C SER A 7 -20.03 -22.94 21.76
N ASP A 8 -20.40 -23.04 23.04
CA ASP A 8 -21.73 -23.51 23.40
C ASP A 8 -22.82 -22.57 22.86
N TRP A 9 -24.01 -23.13 22.58
CA TRP A 9 -25.16 -22.34 22.18
C TRP A 9 -25.60 -21.45 23.34
N SER A 10 -25.74 -20.15 23.08
CA SER A 10 -26.27 -19.19 24.05
C SER A 10 -27.52 -18.51 23.49
N PRO A 11 -28.58 -18.33 24.30
CA PRO A 11 -29.78 -17.63 23.87
C PRO A 11 -29.48 -16.14 23.63
N VAL A 12 -29.80 -15.64 22.44
CA VAL A 12 -29.70 -14.21 22.10
C VAL A 12 -30.93 -13.49 22.67
N THR A 13 -30.75 -12.79 23.80
CA THR A 13 -31.84 -12.11 24.51
C THR A 13 -32.08 -10.66 24.07
N SER A 14 -31.29 -10.13 23.12
CA SER A 14 -31.38 -8.73 22.68
C SER A 14 -31.06 -8.56 21.19
N GLY A 15 -31.84 -7.72 20.51
CA GLY A 15 -31.63 -7.35 19.10
C GLY A 15 -30.59 -6.26 18.89
N VAL A 16 -30.25 -6.01 17.63
CA VAL A 16 -29.28 -4.97 17.23
C VAL A 16 -29.91 -3.58 17.39
N PRO A 17 -29.30 -2.64 18.15
CA PRO A 17 -29.85 -1.30 18.32
C PRO A 17 -29.86 -0.54 16.99
N GLN A 18 -31.05 -0.09 16.59
CA GLN A 18 -31.28 0.74 15.40
C GLN A 18 -30.49 2.06 15.54
N GLY A 19 -29.71 2.42 14.52
CA GLY A 19 -28.89 3.65 14.52
C GLY A 19 -27.45 3.48 15.00
N SER A 20 -27.02 2.27 15.39
CA SER A 20 -25.62 1.97 15.66
C SER A 20 -24.80 1.89 14.37
N VAL A 21 -23.54 2.33 14.42
CA VAL A 21 -22.60 2.29 13.26
C VAL A 21 -22.39 0.85 12.74
N LEU A 22 -22.37 -0.13 13.64
CA LEU A 22 -22.22 -1.55 13.31
C LEU A 22 -23.55 -2.25 13.02
N GLY A 23 -24.68 -1.59 13.26
CA GLY A 23 -26.01 -2.21 13.18
C GLY A 23 -26.30 -2.86 11.83
N PRO A 24 -26.10 -2.16 10.70
CA PRO A 24 -26.29 -2.74 9.37
C PRO A 24 -25.41 -3.96 9.10
N VAL A 25 -24.16 -3.97 9.59
CA VAL A 25 -23.22 -5.09 9.36
C VAL A 25 -23.63 -6.31 10.17
N MET A 26 -23.97 -6.12 11.45
CA MET A 26 -24.46 -7.20 12.31
C MET A 26 -25.77 -7.78 11.80
N PHE A 27 -26.67 -6.93 11.29
CA PHE A 27 -27.90 -7.38 10.65
C PHE A 27 -27.63 -8.18 9.37
N LEU A 28 -26.69 -7.76 8.53
CA LEU A 28 -26.28 -8.51 7.34
C LEU A 28 -25.70 -9.88 7.69
N ILE A 29 -24.88 -9.99 8.74
CA ILE A 29 -24.37 -11.27 9.24
C ILE A 29 -25.52 -12.17 9.68
N TYR A 30 -26.48 -11.60 10.43
CA TYR A 30 -27.65 -12.32 10.92
C TYR A 30 -28.51 -12.88 9.78
N VAL A 31 -28.70 -12.13 8.69
CA VAL A 31 -29.54 -12.56 7.56
C VAL A 31 -28.75 -13.23 6.42
N ASN A 32 -27.46 -13.52 6.60
CA ASN A 32 -26.56 -13.97 5.53
C ASN A 32 -26.87 -15.37 4.98
N GLU A 33 -27.75 -16.13 5.61
CA GLU A 33 -28.19 -17.43 5.10
C GLU A 33 -29.25 -17.32 3.99
N ILE A 34 -29.92 -16.16 3.84
CA ILE A 34 -30.96 -15.94 2.82
C ILE A 34 -30.53 -16.42 1.43
N PRO A 35 -29.33 -16.09 0.91
CA PRO A 35 -28.90 -16.55 -0.41
C PRO A 35 -28.69 -18.06 -0.53
N GLY A 36 -28.51 -18.78 0.59
CA GLY A 36 -28.29 -20.22 0.63
C GLY A 36 -29.58 -21.05 0.73
N ILE A 37 -30.72 -20.43 1.06
CA ILE A 37 -32.01 -21.13 1.26
C ILE A 37 -32.99 -20.98 0.10
N ILE A 38 -32.67 -20.13 -0.89
CA ILE A 38 -33.47 -19.93 -2.10
C ILE A 38 -32.66 -20.25 -3.35
N THR A 39 -33.37 -20.46 -4.46
CA THR A 39 -32.75 -20.76 -5.76
C THR A 39 -32.57 -19.51 -6.63
N SER A 40 -33.37 -18.46 -6.41
CA SER A 40 -33.15 -17.14 -7.01
C SER A 40 -31.91 -16.46 -6.42
N THR A 41 -31.31 -15.54 -7.17
CA THR A 41 -30.18 -14.80 -6.61
C THR A 41 -30.67 -13.71 -5.66
N ALA A 42 -30.16 -13.71 -4.43
CA ALA A 42 -30.40 -12.68 -3.44
C ALA A 42 -29.24 -11.68 -3.32
N LYS A 43 -29.56 -10.43 -3.00
CA LYS A 43 -28.62 -9.39 -2.56
C LYS A 43 -29.17 -8.68 -1.34
N LEU A 44 -28.31 -8.53 -0.34
CA LEU A 44 -28.63 -7.97 0.96
C LEU A 44 -27.87 -6.66 1.14
N PHE A 45 -28.53 -5.61 1.64
CA PHE A 45 -27.91 -4.35 1.98
C PHE A 45 -28.65 -3.71 3.16
N ALA A 46 -28.00 -3.62 4.32
CA ALA A 46 -28.67 -3.23 5.56
C ALA A 46 -29.99 -4.03 5.74
N ASP A 47 -31.11 -3.37 5.95
CA ASP A 47 -32.45 -3.97 6.06
C ASP A 47 -33.13 -4.29 4.72
N ASP A 48 -32.56 -3.87 3.58
CA ASP A 48 -33.11 -4.14 2.25
C ASP A 48 -32.63 -5.50 1.70
N THR A 49 -33.58 -6.29 1.19
CA THR A 49 -33.32 -7.55 0.48
C THR A 49 -33.88 -7.48 -0.93
N LYS A 50 -33.07 -7.92 -1.90
CA LYS A 50 -33.41 -7.94 -3.33
C LYS A 50 -33.27 -9.34 -3.87
N ILE A 51 -34.22 -9.76 -4.69
CA ILE A 51 -34.22 -11.08 -5.32
C ILE A 51 -34.42 -10.88 -6.81
N TYR A 52 -33.61 -11.56 -7.61
CA TYR A 52 -33.75 -11.56 -9.05
C TYR A 52 -33.64 -12.96 -9.63
N ARG A 53 -34.48 -13.20 -10.64
CA ARG A 53 -34.55 -14.44 -11.40
C ARG A 53 -34.83 -14.11 -12.87
N GLN A 54 -34.16 -14.82 -13.76
CA GLN A 54 -34.52 -14.82 -15.17
C GLN A 54 -35.77 -15.67 -15.39
N ILE A 55 -36.79 -15.11 -16.05
CA ILE A 55 -38.06 -15.79 -16.32
C ILE A 55 -38.14 -16.11 -17.82
N ASN A 56 -37.89 -17.36 -18.18
CA ASN A 56 -37.99 -17.86 -19.55
C ASN A 56 -39.34 -18.59 -19.79
N ASN A 57 -39.87 -19.27 -18.77
CA ASN A 57 -41.12 -20.02 -18.83
C ASN A 57 -41.97 -19.82 -17.56
N ILE A 58 -43.11 -20.53 -17.47
CA ILE A 58 -44.01 -20.46 -16.31
C ILE A 58 -43.41 -21.10 -15.06
N ASP A 59 -42.58 -22.13 -15.21
CA ASP A 59 -41.92 -22.82 -14.11
C ASP A 59 -40.94 -21.88 -13.38
N ASP A 60 -40.27 -20.99 -14.11
CA ASP A 60 -39.42 -19.96 -13.51
C ASP A 60 -40.22 -18.98 -12.63
N SER A 61 -41.43 -18.62 -13.07
CA SER A 61 -42.36 -17.82 -12.25
C SER A 61 -42.82 -18.58 -11.01
N ILE A 62 -43.15 -19.87 -11.15
CA ILE A 62 -43.52 -20.71 -10.01
C ILE A 62 -42.35 -20.80 -9.02
N ALA A 63 -41.13 -20.99 -9.51
CA ALA A 63 -39.93 -21.10 -8.69
C ALA A 63 -39.62 -19.79 -7.93
N LEU A 64 -39.82 -18.62 -8.55
CA LEU A 64 -39.72 -17.34 -7.82
C LEU A 64 -40.78 -17.21 -6.71
N GLN A 65 -42.01 -17.69 -6.95
CA GLN A 65 -43.03 -17.71 -5.90
C GLN A 65 -42.69 -18.69 -4.77
N ILE A 66 -42.09 -19.84 -5.10
CA ILE A 66 -41.58 -20.79 -4.10
C ILE A 66 -40.49 -20.12 -3.26
N ASP A 67 -39.51 -19.45 -3.87
CA ASP A 67 -38.45 -18.74 -3.14
C ASP A 67 -39.01 -17.67 -2.19
N LEU A 68 -40.03 -16.90 -2.62
CA LEU A 68 -40.72 -15.92 -1.76
C LEU A 68 -41.43 -16.58 -0.57
N THR A 69 -42.02 -17.76 -0.78
CA THR A 69 -42.68 -18.54 0.27
C THR A 69 -41.65 -19.10 1.25
N THR A 70 -40.51 -19.59 0.75
CA THR A 70 -39.39 -20.06 1.58
C THR A 70 -38.83 -18.93 2.46
N LEU A 71 -38.74 -17.72 1.91
CA LEU A 71 -38.31 -16.55 2.69
C LEU A 71 -39.30 -16.18 3.78
N ASP A 72 -40.60 -16.27 3.52
CA ASP A 72 -41.64 -16.02 4.52
C ASP A 72 -41.51 -17.00 5.70
N LEU A 73 -41.36 -18.30 5.41
CA LEU A 73 -41.13 -19.33 6.41
C LEU A 73 -39.81 -19.14 7.18
N TRP A 74 -38.77 -18.69 6.47
CA TRP A 74 -37.50 -18.34 7.09
C TRP A 74 -37.66 -17.16 8.06
N ALA A 75 -38.35 -16.10 7.65
CA ALA A 75 -38.58 -14.94 8.50
C ALA A 75 -39.34 -15.32 9.76
N ASP A 76 -40.38 -16.17 9.64
CA ASP A 76 -41.13 -16.69 10.79
C ASP A 76 -40.23 -17.49 11.75
N ARG A 77 -39.35 -18.36 11.22
CA ARG A 77 -38.39 -19.13 12.03
C ARG A 77 -37.47 -18.21 12.84
N TRP A 78 -37.01 -17.13 12.24
CA TRP A 78 -36.11 -16.15 12.86
C TRP A 78 -36.84 -15.03 13.60
N GLN A 79 -38.15 -15.16 13.80
CA GLN A 79 -39.01 -14.20 14.48
C GLN A 79 -38.94 -12.79 13.87
N MET A 80 -38.75 -12.73 12.56
CA MET A 80 -38.72 -11.53 11.74
C MET A 80 -39.97 -11.42 10.89
N LYS A 81 -40.24 -10.22 10.37
CA LYS A 81 -41.33 -10.00 9.40
C LYS A 81 -40.86 -9.12 8.25
N PHE A 82 -41.11 -9.55 7.02
CA PHE A 82 -40.96 -8.68 5.87
C PHE A 82 -42.05 -7.60 5.88
N ASN A 83 -41.69 -6.38 5.52
CA ASN A 83 -42.67 -5.33 5.29
C ASN A 83 -43.29 -5.52 3.90
N SER A 84 -44.22 -6.46 3.79
CA SER A 84 -44.83 -6.87 2.53
C SER A 84 -45.51 -5.72 1.77
N THR A 85 -45.96 -4.67 2.47
CA THR A 85 -46.53 -3.46 1.85
C THR A 85 -45.50 -2.55 1.17
N LYS A 86 -44.23 -2.64 1.55
CA LYS A 86 -43.12 -1.92 0.91
C LYS A 86 -42.39 -2.76 -0.14
N CYS A 87 -42.67 -4.05 -0.21
CA CYS A 87 -42.09 -4.95 -1.21
C CYS A 87 -42.73 -4.72 -2.58
N GLU A 88 -41.90 -4.60 -3.61
CA GLU A 88 -42.33 -4.33 -4.98
C GLU A 88 -41.68 -5.29 -5.96
N VAL A 89 -42.37 -5.54 -7.07
CA VAL A 89 -41.87 -6.35 -8.18
C VAL A 89 -41.71 -5.48 -9.40
N MET A 90 -40.52 -5.49 -10.00
CA MET A 90 -40.26 -4.83 -11.28
C MET A 90 -39.86 -5.87 -12.31
N ARG A 91 -40.60 -5.93 -13.42
CA ARG A 91 -40.25 -6.77 -14.57
C ARG A 91 -39.47 -5.94 -15.59
N ILE A 92 -38.29 -6.41 -15.95
CA ILE A 92 -37.47 -5.85 -17.03
C ILE A 92 -37.55 -6.81 -18.22
N THR A 93 -38.02 -6.34 -19.37
CA THR A 93 -38.18 -7.19 -20.56
C THR A 93 -38.12 -6.36 -21.84
N HIS A 94 -37.55 -6.96 -22.89
CA HIS A 94 -37.63 -6.45 -24.26
C HIS A 94 -38.93 -6.87 -24.97
N ASN A 95 -39.73 -7.77 -24.38
CA ASN A 95 -40.98 -8.23 -24.97
C ASN A 95 -42.03 -7.11 -24.96
N LYS A 96 -42.83 -7.05 -26.04
CA LYS A 96 -43.97 -6.15 -26.16
C LYS A 96 -45.10 -6.53 -25.20
N ASP A 97 -45.22 -7.81 -24.84
CA ASP A 97 -46.14 -8.25 -23.79
C ASP A 97 -45.59 -7.91 -22.41
N LYS A 98 -46.28 -6.99 -21.73
CA LYS A 98 -45.94 -6.51 -20.38
C LYS A 98 -46.75 -7.18 -19.28
N LYS A 99 -47.55 -8.20 -19.58
CA LYS A 99 -48.29 -8.96 -18.56
C LYS A 99 -47.28 -9.53 -17.55
N SER A 100 -47.37 -9.11 -16.30
CA SER A 100 -46.48 -9.60 -15.23
C SER A 100 -47.22 -10.63 -14.38
N THR A 101 -46.53 -11.71 -14.03
CA THR A 101 -47.01 -12.67 -13.03
C THR A 101 -47.22 -11.95 -11.70
N ARG A 102 -48.29 -12.29 -10.98
CA ARG A 102 -48.51 -11.77 -9.63
C ARG A 102 -47.80 -12.66 -8.62
N TYR A 103 -47.04 -12.04 -7.73
CA TYR A 103 -46.31 -12.73 -6.67
C TYR A 103 -46.85 -12.29 -5.31
N ASN A 104 -46.77 -13.19 -4.34
CA ASN A 104 -47.23 -12.95 -2.97
C ASN A 104 -46.11 -13.20 -1.96
N ILE A 105 -46.08 -12.43 -0.89
CA ILE A 105 -45.26 -12.69 0.31
C ILE A 105 -46.08 -12.33 1.56
N SER A 106 -46.04 -13.15 2.61
CA SER A 106 -46.80 -12.92 3.86
C SER A 106 -48.30 -12.66 3.61
N SER A 107 -48.90 -13.40 2.68
CA SER A 107 -50.29 -13.24 2.20
C SER A 107 -50.62 -11.91 1.49
N THR A 108 -49.65 -11.04 1.23
CA THR A 108 -49.83 -9.79 0.48
C THR A 108 -49.41 -9.96 -0.97
N VAL A 109 -50.26 -9.53 -1.90
CA VAL A 109 -49.92 -9.45 -3.33
C VAL A 109 -48.96 -8.30 -3.57
N LEU A 110 -47.78 -8.60 -4.12
CA LEU A 110 -46.74 -7.62 -4.38
C LEU A 110 -47.13 -6.67 -5.51
N ARG A 111 -46.81 -5.38 -5.32
CA ARG A 111 -47.11 -4.34 -6.30
C ARG A 111 -46.14 -4.42 -7.48
N ASN A 112 -46.68 -4.56 -8.70
CA ASN A 112 -45.89 -4.43 -9.92
C ASN A 112 -45.61 -2.95 -10.21
N VAL A 113 -44.34 -2.60 -10.42
CA VAL A 113 -43.89 -1.23 -10.71
C VAL A 113 -43.10 -1.14 -12.00
N SER A 114 -43.16 0.03 -12.65
CA SER A 114 -42.39 0.35 -13.86
C SER A 114 -41.10 1.11 -13.56
N ASN A 115 -40.90 1.51 -12.31
CA ASN A 115 -39.69 2.18 -11.84
C ASN A 115 -39.59 2.02 -10.32
N TYR A 116 -38.37 1.92 -9.83
CA TYR A 116 -38.06 1.77 -8.42
C TYR A 116 -36.85 2.63 -8.06
N LYS A 117 -36.87 3.24 -6.87
CA LYS A 117 -35.74 4.01 -6.36
C LYS A 117 -34.95 3.15 -5.39
N ASP A 118 -33.72 2.86 -5.75
CA ASP A 118 -32.83 2.00 -4.99
C ASP A 118 -31.53 2.74 -4.67
N LEU A 119 -31.19 2.85 -3.38
CA LEU A 119 -30.00 3.57 -2.90
C LEU A 119 -29.81 4.94 -3.57
N GLY A 120 -30.90 5.66 -3.84
CA GLY A 120 -30.86 6.98 -4.48
C GLY A 120 -30.89 7.01 -6.01
N VAL A 121 -30.79 5.86 -6.69
CA VAL A 121 -30.87 5.72 -8.15
C VAL A 121 -32.26 5.25 -8.57
N ILE A 122 -32.85 5.89 -9.58
CA ILE A 122 -34.14 5.46 -10.13
C ILE A 122 -33.91 4.57 -11.34
N MET A 123 -34.25 3.29 -11.21
CA MET A 123 -34.25 2.34 -12.30
C MET A 123 -35.66 2.23 -12.88
N THR A 124 -35.76 2.11 -14.21
CA THR A 124 -37.03 1.90 -14.90
C THR A 124 -37.07 0.53 -15.57
N SER A 125 -38.26 -0.03 -15.77
CA SER A 125 -38.46 -1.31 -16.44
C SER A 125 -37.98 -1.34 -17.89
N ASP A 126 -37.84 -0.16 -18.52
CA ASP A 126 -37.31 0.01 -19.88
C ASP A 126 -35.83 0.42 -19.92
N LEU A 127 -35.15 0.43 -18.76
CA LEU A 127 -33.73 0.76 -18.60
C LEU A 127 -33.33 2.15 -19.13
N LYS A 128 -34.29 3.07 -19.24
CA LYS A 128 -34.03 4.46 -19.59
C LYS A 128 -33.77 5.29 -18.35
N TRP A 129 -32.73 6.11 -18.41
CA TRP A 129 -32.34 6.97 -17.29
C TRP A 129 -33.09 8.30 -17.23
N SER A 130 -33.99 8.60 -18.18
CA SER A 130 -34.66 9.92 -18.26
C SER A 130 -35.35 10.32 -16.95
N LYS A 131 -36.02 9.38 -16.26
CA LYS A 131 -36.72 9.67 -14.99
C LYS A 131 -35.74 9.97 -13.84
N HIS A 132 -34.60 9.27 -13.81
CA HIS A 132 -33.53 9.55 -12.85
C HIS A 132 -32.89 10.91 -13.12
N VAL A 133 -32.56 11.17 -14.39
CA VAL A 133 -31.97 12.42 -14.86
C VAL A 133 -32.86 13.61 -14.53
N GLU A 134 -34.16 13.51 -14.76
CA GLU A 134 -35.13 14.55 -14.38
C GLU A 134 -35.06 14.89 -12.88
N GLN A 135 -35.01 13.88 -12.00
CA GLN A 135 -34.95 14.11 -10.56
C GLN A 135 -33.64 14.74 -10.09
N ILE A 136 -32.50 14.24 -10.56
CA ILE A 136 -31.19 14.82 -10.18
C ILE A 136 -31.02 16.23 -10.73
N VAL A 137 -31.51 16.49 -11.95
CA VAL A 137 -31.46 17.82 -12.59
C VAL A 137 -32.32 18.80 -11.80
N HIS A 138 -33.52 18.39 -11.37
CA HIS A 138 -34.37 19.22 -10.51
C HIS A 138 -33.70 19.55 -9.17
N LYS A 139 -33.13 18.54 -8.51
CA LYS A 139 -32.44 18.70 -7.22
C LYS A 139 -31.21 19.62 -7.36
N ALA A 140 -30.37 19.37 -8.35
CA ALA A 140 -29.17 20.16 -8.61
C ALA A 140 -29.53 21.62 -8.99
N ASN A 141 -30.60 21.84 -9.76
CA ASN A 141 -31.06 23.21 -10.07
C ASN A 141 -31.52 23.98 -8.83
N LYS A 142 -32.16 23.32 -7.86
CA LYS A 142 -32.54 23.96 -6.59
C LYS A 142 -31.31 24.42 -5.81
N VAL A 143 -30.30 23.56 -5.68
CA VAL A 143 -29.05 23.87 -4.97
C VAL A 143 -28.26 24.96 -5.71
N LEU A 144 -28.12 24.84 -7.03
CA LEU A 144 -27.46 25.87 -7.84
C LEU A 144 -28.19 27.23 -7.75
N GLY A 145 -29.53 27.21 -7.70
CA GLY A 145 -30.33 28.41 -7.50
C GLY A 145 -30.09 29.08 -6.14
N LEU A 146 -29.87 28.29 -5.08
CA LEU A 146 -29.48 28.79 -3.77
C LEU A 146 -28.09 29.45 -3.82
N LEU A 147 -27.09 28.75 -4.38
CA LEU A 147 -25.72 29.28 -4.53
C LEU A 147 -25.69 30.59 -5.32
N LYS A 148 -26.50 30.69 -6.38
CA LYS A 148 -26.65 31.93 -7.15
C LYS A 148 -27.12 33.11 -6.30
N ARG A 149 -28.07 32.89 -5.39
CA ARG A 149 -28.65 33.96 -4.55
C ARG A 149 -27.75 34.35 -3.38
N THR A 150 -27.02 33.39 -2.81
CA THR A 150 -26.21 33.62 -1.61
C THR A 150 -24.81 34.13 -1.95
N VAL A 151 -24.13 33.49 -2.90
CA VAL A 151 -22.74 33.81 -3.26
C VAL A 151 -22.67 34.55 -4.60
N GLY A 152 -23.50 34.15 -5.56
CA GLY A 152 -23.49 34.72 -6.91
C GLY A 152 -22.13 34.54 -7.61
N GLY A 153 -21.81 35.44 -8.54
CA GLY A 153 -20.55 35.43 -9.29
C GLY A 153 -19.46 36.35 -8.73
N LYS A 154 -19.66 36.96 -7.55
CA LYS A 154 -18.74 37.98 -7.00
C LYS A 154 -17.42 37.38 -6.50
N ASN A 155 -17.48 36.17 -5.94
CA ASN A 155 -16.30 35.41 -5.54
C ASN A 155 -16.30 34.05 -6.24
N LYS A 156 -15.51 33.99 -7.31
CA LYS A 156 -15.40 32.88 -8.24
C LYS A 156 -14.89 31.60 -7.59
N ASP A 157 -13.90 31.71 -6.70
CA ASP A 157 -13.25 30.56 -6.08
C ASP A 157 -14.16 29.91 -5.04
N ILE A 158 -14.82 30.73 -4.22
CA ILE A 158 -15.84 30.27 -3.26
C ILE A 158 -17.01 29.61 -4.00
N PHE A 159 -17.52 30.24 -5.06
CA PHE A 159 -18.61 29.67 -5.86
C PHE A 159 -18.21 28.32 -6.49
N SER A 160 -16.99 28.23 -7.03
CA SER A 160 -16.47 26.99 -7.62
C SER A 160 -16.37 25.86 -6.61
N ASN A 161 -15.79 26.13 -5.43
CA ASN A 161 -15.69 25.14 -4.37
C ASN A 161 -17.07 24.68 -3.90
N LEU A 162 -18.01 25.60 -3.67
CA LEU A 162 -19.37 25.24 -3.28
C LEU A 162 -20.13 24.46 -4.37
N TYR A 163 -19.91 24.77 -5.64
CA TYR A 163 -20.47 23.98 -6.73
C TYR A 163 -19.94 22.54 -6.72
N LYS A 164 -18.62 22.37 -6.59
CA LYS A 164 -17.95 21.05 -6.53
C LYS A 164 -18.42 20.23 -5.32
N THR A 165 -18.70 20.87 -4.20
CA THR A 165 -19.11 20.19 -2.96
C THR A 165 -20.61 19.92 -2.88
N LEU A 166 -21.47 20.78 -3.46
CA LEU A 166 -22.92 20.72 -3.23
C LEU A 166 -23.77 20.39 -4.45
N VAL A 167 -23.32 20.76 -5.66
CA VAL A 167 -24.09 20.57 -6.90
C VAL A 167 -23.56 19.39 -7.71
N ARG A 168 -22.25 19.34 -7.94
CA ARG A 168 -21.60 18.28 -8.72
C ARG A 168 -21.88 16.87 -8.18
N PRO A 169 -21.84 16.62 -6.85
CA PRO A 169 -22.13 15.29 -6.33
C PRO A 169 -23.57 14.83 -6.59
N ILE A 170 -24.53 15.76 -6.71
CA ILE A 170 -25.91 15.41 -7.06
C ILE A 170 -26.00 14.88 -8.51
N LEU A 171 -25.19 15.44 -9.40
CA LEU A 171 -25.17 15.06 -10.82
C LEU A 171 -24.41 13.75 -11.07
N GLU A 172 -23.39 13.46 -10.27
CA GLU A 172 -22.46 12.34 -10.48
C GLU A 172 -22.70 11.16 -9.53
N TYR A 173 -23.59 11.30 -8.54
CA TYR A 173 -23.87 10.24 -7.57
C TYR A 173 -24.27 8.94 -8.28
N ALA A 174 -23.49 7.88 -8.04
CA ALA A 174 -23.67 6.54 -8.62
C ALA A 174 -23.62 6.47 -10.17
N CYS A 175 -22.93 7.40 -10.84
CA CYS A 175 -22.81 7.40 -12.30
C CYS A 175 -22.14 6.15 -12.95
N PRO A 176 -21.38 5.28 -12.24
CA PRO A 176 -20.97 3.99 -12.82
C PRO A 176 -22.16 3.05 -13.05
N VAL A 177 -23.19 3.14 -12.21
CA VAL A 177 -24.40 2.30 -12.29
C VAL A 177 -25.37 2.83 -13.35
N TRP A 178 -25.47 4.15 -13.47
CA TRP A 178 -26.34 4.81 -14.44
C TRP A 178 -25.55 5.79 -15.30
N SER A 179 -25.61 5.61 -16.62
CA SER A 179 -25.00 6.54 -17.57
C SER A 179 -26.03 6.90 -18.64
N PRO A 180 -26.39 8.19 -18.79
CA PRO A 180 -27.39 8.60 -19.76
C PRO A 180 -26.84 8.40 -21.16
N HIS A 181 -27.45 7.48 -21.91
CA HIS A 181 -27.09 7.20 -23.30
C HIS A 181 -27.91 8.04 -24.30
N LEU A 182 -29.04 8.61 -23.86
CA LEU A 182 -29.86 9.48 -24.69
C LEU A 182 -29.30 10.90 -24.70
N ILE A 183 -29.08 11.44 -25.90
CA ILE A 183 -28.54 12.81 -26.10
C ILE A 183 -29.32 13.85 -25.30
N LYS A 184 -30.66 13.76 -25.31
CA LYS A 184 -31.53 14.66 -24.54
C LYS A 184 -31.22 14.68 -23.03
N ASP A 185 -30.87 13.52 -22.46
CA ASP A 185 -30.65 13.36 -21.03
C ASP A 185 -29.24 13.86 -20.66
N ILE A 186 -28.25 13.59 -21.52
CA ILE A 186 -26.90 14.18 -21.42
C ILE A 186 -26.99 15.71 -21.46
N ASP A 187 -27.78 16.26 -22.38
CA ASP A 187 -27.95 17.69 -22.55
C ASP A 187 -28.60 18.36 -21.32
N GLU A 188 -29.55 17.71 -20.66
CA GLU A 188 -30.15 18.23 -19.41
C GLU A 188 -29.14 18.34 -18.27
N ILE A 189 -28.23 17.37 -18.12
CA ILE A 189 -27.15 17.43 -17.13
C ILE A 189 -26.16 18.55 -17.49
N GLU A 190 -25.73 18.62 -18.75
CA GLU A 190 -24.81 19.65 -19.24
C GLU A 190 -25.39 21.07 -19.11
N LYS A 191 -26.72 21.25 -19.24
CA LYS A 191 -27.37 22.56 -19.03
C LYS A 191 -27.10 23.14 -17.65
N ILE A 192 -27.01 22.31 -16.61
CA ILE A 192 -26.72 22.76 -15.25
C ILE A 192 -25.30 23.27 -15.14
N GLN A 193 -24.34 22.53 -15.69
CA GLN A 193 -22.93 22.92 -15.68
C GLN A 193 -22.69 24.21 -16.47
N ARG A 194 -23.30 24.31 -17.66
CA ARG A 194 -23.32 25.52 -18.49
C ARG A 194 -23.91 26.72 -17.75
N ARG A 195 -24.91 26.50 -16.88
CA ARG A 195 -25.52 27.55 -16.07
C ARG A 195 -24.62 27.96 -14.91
N ALA A 196 -24.00 26.99 -14.23
CA ALA A 196 -23.07 27.24 -13.14
C ALA A 196 -21.84 28.03 -13.59
N SER A 197 -21.23 27.67 -14.73
CA SER A 197 -20.08 28.39 -15.28
C SER A 197 -20.40 29.85 -15.62
N ARG A 198 -21.59 30.13 -16.19
CA ARG A 198 -22.03 31.51 -16.43
C ARG A 198 -22.19 32.31 -15.13
N ILE A 199 -22.76 31.70 -14.09
CA ILE A 199 -22.92 32.37 -12.79
C ILE A 199 -21.55 32.68 -12.19
N ALA A 200 -20.63 31.72 -12.19
CA ALA A 200 -19.28 31.90 -11.64
C ALA A 200 -18.48 33.01 -12.33
N LEU A 201 -18.72 33.23 -13.62
CA LEU A 201 -18.02 34.23 -14.44
C LEU A 201 -18.76 35.57 -14.55
N GLY A 202 -19.97 35.69 -13.98
CA GLY A 202 -20.80 36.89 -14.14
C GLY A 202 -21.27 37.16 -15.59
N GLN A 203 -21.22 36.17 -16.47
CA GLN A 203 -21.50 36.34 -17.91
C GLN A 203 -22.99 36.26 -18.26
N ARG A 204 -23.39 37.03 -19.27
CA ARG A 204 -24.70 36.96 -19.93
C ARG A 204 -24.77 35.76 -20.89
N ARG A 205 -26.00 35.41 -21.28
CA ARG A 205 -26.23 34.31 -22.23
C ARG A 205 -25.65 34.71 -23.61
N GLN A 206 -24.93 33.80 -24.26
CA GLN A 206 -24.28 33.98 -25.59
C GLN A 206 -23.03 34.88 -25.65
N GLU A 207 -22.53 35.36 -24.51
CA GLU A 207 -21.35 36.26 -24.47
C GLU A 207 -20.00 35.54 -24.74
N MET A 208 -19.96 34.20 -24.62
CA MET A 208 -18.75 33.38 -24.86
C MET A 208 -19.13 31.93 -25.16
N ALA A 209 -18.37 31.23 -26.00
CA ALA A 209 -18.60 29.82 -26.34
C ALA A 209 -18.39 28.90 -25.12
N TYR A 210 -19.10 27.77 -25.02
CA TYR A 210 -18.99 26.86 -23.87
C TYR A 210 -17.59 26.25 -23.73
N THR A 211 -16.92 26.00 -24.85
CA THR A 211 -15.53 25.53 -24.95
C THR A 211 -14.51 26.55 -24.44
N GLU A 212 -14.88 27.83 -24.35
CA GLU A 212 -14.01 28.95 -23.98
C GLU A 212 -14.28 29.49 -22.56
N ARG A 213 -15.42 29.14 -21.94
CA ARG A 213 -15.70 29.46 -20.52
C ARG A 213 -14.74 28.63 -19.67
N PRO A 214 -13.82 29.21 -18.88
CA PRO A 214 -12.56 28.55 -18.59
C PRO A 214 -12.77 27.17 -17.97
N LEU A 215 -12.34 26.14 -18.70
CA LEU A 215 -12.25 24.74 -18.29
C LEU A 215 -11.49 24.55 -16.95
N LYS A 216 -10.66 25.54 -16.59
CA LYS A 216 -9.95 25.64 -15.30
C LYS A 216 -10.81 25.98 -14.08
N LEU A 217 -11.98 26.64 -14.22
CA LEU A 217 -12.73 27.12 -13.05
C LEU A 217 -13.26 26.00 -12.16
N LEU A 218 -13.86 24.97 -12.77
CA LEU A 218 -14.66 23.95 -12.09
C LEU A 218 -13.97 22.58 -12.05
N GLY A 219 -12.74 22.46 -12.57
CA GLY A 219 -12.02 21.19 -12.65
C GLY A 219 -12.73 20.17 -13.56
N LEU A 220 -13.20 20.63 -14.73
CA LEU A 220 -13.84 19.80 -15.74
C LEU A 220 -12.77 19.43 -16.78
N LEU A 221 -12.53 18.14 -16.98
CA LEU A 221 -11.52 17.62 -17.90
C LEU A 221 -11.68 18.25 -19.29
N SER A 222 -10.58 18.73 -19.86
CA SER A 222 -10.50 19.15 -21.26
C SER A 222 -10.75 17.95 -22.18
N ASN A 223 -11.74 18.09 -23.05
CA ASN A 223 -12.04 17.22 -24.20
C ASN A 223 -12.94 15.98 -23.99
N GLY A 224 -13.81 15.96 -22.99
CA GLY A 224 -14.86 14.93 -22.93
C GLY A 224 -16.16 15.51 -22.41
N ARG A 225 -17.29 15.14 -23.03
CA ARG A 225 -18.56 15.17 -22.31
C ARG A 225 -18.33 14.40 -21.01
N LEU A 226 -18.95 14.79 -19.90
CA LEU A 226 -18.81 14.07 -18.62
C LEU A 226 -19.17 12.56 -18.72
N VAL A 227 -19.74 12.15 -19.84
CA VAL A 227 -20.24 10.82 -20.18
C VAL A 227 -19.34 10.07 -21.19
N SER A 228 -18.25 10.67 -21.72
CA SER A 228 -17.45 10.05 -22.80
C SER A 228 -16.14 9.39 -22.40
N ASN A 229 -15.69 9.48 -21.14
CA ASN A 229 -14.48 8.79 -20.70
C ASN A 229 -14.89 7.49 -20.03
N ASN A 230 -14.62 6.39 -20.73
CA ASN A 230 -15.02 5.04 -20.38
C ASN A 230 -14.01 4.41 -19.39
N PRO A 231 -14.29 4.31 -18.08
CA PRO A 231 -13.44 3.61 -17.11
C PRO A 231 -13.41 2.07 -17.29
N LEU A 232 -14.20 1.49 -18.22
CA LEU A 232 -14.30 0.04 -18.41
C LEU A 232 -13.01 -0.62 -18.94
N GLN A 233 -12.13 0.11 -19.64
CA GLN A 233 -10.88 -0.48 -20.14
C GLN A 233 -9.88 -0.82 -19.02
N LEU A 234 -10.01 -0.23 -17.83
CA LEU A 234 -9.20 -0.59 -16.66
C LEU A 234 -9.78 -1.81 -15.91
N VAL A 235 -11.11 -1.98 -15.98
CA VAL A 235 -11.86 -3.06 -15.30
C VAL A 235 -11.73 -4.39 -16.04
N GLU A 236 -11.63 -4.35 -17.37
CA GLU A 236 -11.49 -5.56 -18.20
C GLU A 236 -10.22 -6.35 -17.88
N LYS A 237 -9.13 -5.69 -17.47
CA LYS A 237 -7.87 -6.33 -17.04
C LYS A 237 -7.91 -6.96 -15.65
N ILE A 238 -8.97 -6.75 -14.86
CA ILE A 238 -9.10 -7.22 -13.45
C ILE A 238 -10.19 -8.31 -13.32
N SER A 239 -10.84 -8.70 -14.42
CA SER A 239 -12.11 -9.43 -14.49
C SER A 239 -12.10 -10.94 -14.12
N HIS A 240 -11.23 -11.40 -13.23
CA HIS A 240 -11.23 -12.80 -12.73
C HIS A 240 -11.44 -12.94 -11.21
N ILE A 241 -12.11 -11.99 -10.55
CA ILE A 241 -12.47 -12.06 -9.12
C ILE A 241 -13.95 -11.68 -8.92
N PRO A 242 -14.74 -12.33 -8.01
CA PRO A 242 -16.21 -12.20 -7.98
C PRO A 242 -16.78 -10.80 -7.66
N ASP A 243 -17.84 -10.42 -8.39
CA ASP A 243 -18.23 -9.05 -8.77
C ASP A 243 -19.09 -8.20 -7.82
N LYS A 244 -19.29 -8.52 -6.53
CA LYS A 244 -20.21 -7.69 -5.69
C LYS A 244 -19.73 -7.20 -4.33
N ILE A 245 -18.55 -7.62 -3.87
CA ILE A 245 -17.84 -6.92 -2.79
C ILE A 245 -17.05 -5.72 -3.38
N THR A 246 -16.80 -5.77 -4.68
CA THR A 246 -15.93 -4.87 -5.43
C THR A 246 -16.45 -3.44 -5.46
N GLU A 247 -17.68 -3.07 -5.82
CA GLU A 247 -17.98 -1.64 -6.05
C GLU A 247 -17.97 -0.71 -4.81
N SER A 248 -18.54 -1.12 -3.66
CA SER A 248 -18.51 -0.28 -2.44
C SER A 248 -17.15 -0.27 -1.77
N VAL A 249 -16.45 -1.42 -1.79
CA VAL A 249 -15.10 -1.51 -1.25
C VAL A 249 -14.15 -0.80 -2.20
N LEU A 250 -14.19 -1.06 -3.51
CA LEU A 250 -13.46 -0.30 -4.53
C LEU A 250 -13.77 1.17 -4.43
N HIS A 251 -15.01 1.64 -4.22
CA HIS A 251 -15.23 3.09 -4.13
C HIS A 251 -14.55 3.71 -2.91
N LYS A 252 -14.56 3.04 -1.76
CA LYS A 252 -13.85 3.49 -0.55
C LYS A 252 -12.33 3.34 -0.68
N VAL A 253 -11.87 2.25 -1.29
CA VAL A 253 -10.48 1.98 -1.65
C VAL A 253 -9.98 3.01 -2.66
N TYR A 254 -10.80 3.37 -3.64
CA TYR A 254 -10.55 4.37 -4.67
C TYR A 254 -10.52 5.75 -4.05
N GLN A 255 -11.54 6.17 -3.29
CA GLN A 255 -11.49 7.44 -2.55
C GLN A 255 -10.25 7.55 -1.65
N ARG A 256 -9.85 6.46 -0.99
CA ARG A 256 -8.63 6.42 -0.18
C ARG A 256 -7.35 6.47 -1.01
N LEU A 257 -7.27 5.73 -2.12
CA LEU A 257 -6.19 5.83 -3.11
C LEU A 257 -6.03 7.28 -3.62
N PHE A 258 -7.13 8.01 -3.81
CA PHE A 258 -7.09 9.42 -4.21
C PHE A 258 -6.71 10.38 -3.07
N ASN A 259 -7.03 10.02 -1.82
CA ASN A 259 -6.71 10.81 -0.64
C ASN A 259 -5.27 10.65 -0.15
N VAL A 260 -4.52 9.65 -0.65
CA VAL A 260 -3.07 9.56 -0.45
C VAL A 260 -2.43 10.84 -0.98
N ALA A 261 -1.81 11.60 -0.07
CA ALA A 261 -1.24 12.90 -0.37
C ALA A 261 0.04 12.71 -1.20
N LEU A 262 0.24 13.58 -2.18
CA LEU A 262 1.44 13.61 -2.99
C LEU A 262 2.15 14.94 -2.77
N PRO A 263 3.49 14.94 -2.65
CA PRO A 263 4.28 16.15 -2.79
C PRO A 263 3.96 16.87 -4.11
N ASP A 264 3.96 18.20 -4.10
CA ASP A 264 3.60 19.01 -5.28
C ASP A 264 4.54 18.75 -6.48
N ASP A 265 5.78 18.34 -6.21
CA ASP A 265 6.82 18.00 -7.18
C ASP A 265 6.90 16.50 -7.51
N PHE A 266 5.96 15.68 -7.03
CA PHE A 266 5.98 14.25 -7.28
C PHE A 266 5.77 13.91 -8.78
N PRO A 267 6.56 12.99 -9.38
CA PRO A 267 6.47 12.69 -10.80
C PRO A 267 5.08 12.15 -11.22
N ILE A 268 4.50 12.75 -12.25
CA ILE A 268 3.16 12.40 -12.76
C ILE A 268 3.10 10.94 -13.28
N ASN A 269 4.20 10.45 -13.87
CA ASN A 269 4.34 9.09 -14.40
C ASN A 269 4.34 8.00 -13.31
N SER A 270 4.78 8.34 -12.09
CA SER A 270 4.93 7.40 -10.96
C SER A 270 3.89 7.62 -9.85
N THR A 271 2.95 8.55 -10.09
CA THR A 271 1.93 8.99 -9.13
C THR A 271 0.98 7.87 -8.70
N TRP A 272 0.45 7.07 -9.62
CA TRP A 272 -0.52 6.04 -9.26
C TRP A 272 0.13 4.86 -8.55
N GLN A 273 1.39 4.56 -8.86
CA GLN A 273 2.21 3.54 -8.18
C GLN A 273 2.43 3.93 -6.72
N PHE A 274 2.87 5.18 -6.47
CA PHE A 274 2.98 5.71 -5.11
C PHE A 274 1.66 5.58 -4.36
N LYS A 275 0.56 6.01 -4.99
CA LYS A 275 -0.79 5.91 -4.39
C LYS A 275 -1.18 4.47 -4.06
N LEU A 276 -0.89 3.52 -4.96
CA LEU A 276 -1.18 2.11 -4.75
C LEU A 276 -0.39 1.52 -3.58
N VAL A 277 0.92 1.80 -3.52
CA VAL A 277 1.78 1.37 -2.43
C VAL A 277 1.34 2.01 -1.12
N GLY A 278 1.23 3.35 -1.08
CA GLY A 278 0.78 4.08 0.10
C GLY A 278 -0.59 3.63 0.60
N PHE A 279 -1.55 3.39 -0.29
CA PHE A 279 -2.85 2.82 0.07
C PHE A 279 -2.72 1.45 0.76
N SER A 280 -1.82 0.59 0.29
CA SER A 280 -1.60 -0.73 0.88
C SER A 280 -1.07 -0.62 2.32
N PHE A 281 -0.14 0.31 2.56
CA PHE A 281 0.35 0.62 3.91
C PHE A 281 -0.73 1.23 4.81
N VAL A 282 -1.51 2.19 4.32
CA VAL A 282 -2.64 2.78 5.06
C VAL A 282 -3.69 1.72 5.41
N LEU A 283 -4.00 0.81 4.49
CA LEU A 283 -4.92 -0.30 4.73
C LEU A 283 -4.39 -1.23 5.83
N ALA A 284 -3.08 -1.53 5.81
CA ALA A 284 -2.45 -2.34 6.84
C ALA A 284 -2.56 -1.69 8.22
N ARG A 285 -2.34 -0.37 8.32
CA ARG A 285 -2.51 0.41 9.56
C ARG A 285 -3.95 0.38 10.08
N ASP A 286 -4.94 0.51 9.20
CA ASP A 286 -6.34 0.46 9.61
C ASP A 286 -6.74 -0.93 10.12
N LEU A 287 -6.30 -1.99 9.45
CA LEU A 287 -6.52 -3.37 9.91
C LEU A 287 -5.85 -3.61 11.26
N ALA A 288 -4.66 -3.05 11.46
CA ALA A 288 -3.96 -3.12 12.74
C ALA A 288 -4.68 -2.34 13.85
N TYR A 289 -5.22 -1.16 13.55
CA TYR A 289 -6.03 -0.39 14.47
C TYR A 289 -7.28 -1.16 14.90
N ILE A 290 -7.97 -1.77 13.94
CA ILE A 290 -9.13 -2.63 14.20
C ILE A 290 -8.72 -3.81 15.09
N GLY A 291 -7.62 -4.51 14.77
CA GLY A 291 -7.11 -5.60 15.60
C GLY A 291 -6.90 -5.19 17.05
N SER A 292 -6.36 -3.99 17.25
CA SER A 292 -6.08 -3.43 18.58
C SER A 292 -7.34 -3.10 19.36
N LEU A 293 -8.37 -2.55 18.71
CA LEU A 293 -9.68 -2.31 19.33
C LEU A 293 -10.31 -3.60 19.85
N PHE A 294 -10.08 -4.72 19.14
CA PHE A 294 -10.55 -6.04 19.54
C PHE A 294 -9.58 -6.82 20.44
N ARG A 295 -8.48 -6.19 20.89
CA ARG A 295 -7.40 -6.83 21.69
C ARG A 295 -6.85 -8.10 21.03
N LEU A 296 -6.79 -8.11 19.70
CA LEU A 296 -6.04 -9.08 18.92
C LEU A 296 -4.59 -8.60 18.87
N GLY A 297 -3.63 -9.43 19.28
CA GLY A 297 -2.21 -9.06 19.34
C GLY A 297 -1.84 -8.18 20.56
N ASP A 298 -0.55 -7.94 20.73
CA ASP A 298 0.00 -7.30 21.94
C ASP A 298 -0.27 -5.78 21.98
N ASN A 299 -0.24 -5.10 20.83
CA ASN A 299 -0.57 -3.68 20.68
C ASN A 299 -0.77 -3.28 19.20
N TYR A 300 -1.12 -2.02 18.96
CA TYR A 300 -1.30 -1.43 17.63
C TYR A 300 -0.13 -1.63 16.68
N TYR A 301 1.07 -1.35 17.13
CA TYR A 301 2.25 -1.43 16.29
C TYR A 301 2.68 -2.88 16.01
N ALA A 302 2.49 -3.80 16.96
CA ALA A 302 2.65 -5.24 16.73
C ALA A 302 1.65 -5.78 15.69
N ASN A 303 0.43 -5.23 15.65
CA ASN A 303 -0.55 -5.55 14.63
C ASN A 303 -0.18 -4.99 13.25
N ILE A 304 0.42 -3.79 13.18
CA ILE A 304 0.93 -3.23 11.90
C ILE A 304 1.97 -4.19 11.32
N VAL A 305 2.96 -4.59 12.13
CA VAL A 305 4.01 -5.54 11.76
C VAL A 305 3.39 -6.84 11.22
N SER A 306 2.42 -7.40 11.94
CA SER A 306 1.76 -8.65 11.57
C SER A 306 0.99 -8.56 10.24
N VAL A 307 0.27 -7.46 10.01
CA VAL A 307 -0.49 -7.26 8.77
C VAL A 307 0.43 -7.01 7.58
N LEU A 308 1.46 -6.18 7.74
CA LEU A 308 2.45 -5.92 6.69
C LEU A 308 3.20 -7.21 6.32
N ALA A 309 3.64 -7.99 7.30
CA ALA A 309 4.27 -9.28 7.07
C ALA A 309 3.34 -10.23 6.29
N PHE A 310 2.07 -10.34 6.68
CA PHE A 310 1.08 -11.14 5.94
C PHE A 310 0.93 -10.69 4.49
N THR A 311 0.81 -9.39 4.23
CA THR A 311 0.64 -8.86 2.86
C THR A 311 1.85 -9.13 1.96
N SER A 312 3.07 -9.06 2.52
CA SER A 312 4.29 -9.39 1.77
C SER A 312 4.34 -10.85 1.32
N GLY A 313 3.74 -11.77 2.09
CA GLY A 313 3.71 -13.21 1.77
C GLY A 313 2.72 -13.61 0.67
N LEU A 314 1.82 -12.72 0.24
CA LEU A 314 0.80 -13.01 -0.78
C LEU A 314 1.31 -12.87 -2.21
N TYR A 315 2.41 -12.15 -2.43
CA TYR A 315 2.96 -11.89 -3.77
C TYR A 315 4.09 -12.88 -4.06
N LYS A 316 3.73 -14.07 -4.55
CA LYS A 316 4.71 -15.04 -5.07
C LYS A 316 4.68 -15.05 -6.58
N ASN A 317 5.83 -14.85 -7.21
CA ASN A 317 6.00 -14.96 -8.65
C ASN A 317 6.97 -16.12 -8.93
N ASN A 318 6.53 -17.13 -9.69
CA ASN A 318 7.31 -18.35 -9.97
C ASN A 318 8.19 -18.23 -11.23
N SER A 319 8.53 -17.02 -11.65
CA SER A 319 9.47 -16.82 -12.75
C SER A 319 10.88 -17.24 -12.29
N TYR A 320 11.71 -17.78 -13.19
CA TYR A 320 13.11 -18.19 -12.98
C TYR A 320 13.40 -19.60 -12.42
N SER A 321 12.43 -20.53 -12.31
CA SER A 321 12.70 -21.91 -11.86
C SER A 321 13.73 -22.66 -12.73
N ASP A 322 13.84 -22.31 -14.00
CA ASP A 322 14.60 -23.10 -14.98
C ASP A 322 16.06 -22.66 -15.15
N VAL A 323 16.47 -21.57 -14.48
CA VAL A 323 17.79 -20.92 -14.62
C VAL A 323 18.50 -20.65 -13.28
N LEU A 324 17.90 -21.04 -12.16
CA LEU A 324 18.43 -20.88 -10.82
C LEU A 324 18.33 -22.19 -10.04
N GLU A 325 19.42 -22.58 -9.39
CA GLU A 325 19.40 -23.52 -8.28
C GLU A 325 19.15 -22.73 -7.00
N ILE A 326 18.14 -23.14 -6.22
CA ILE A 326 17.74 -22.46 -5.00
C ILE A 326 17.71 -23.45 -3.85
N ASN A 327 18.43 -23.11 -2.79
CA ASN A 327 18.54 -23.95 -1.61
C ASN A 327 18.36 -23.13 -0.33
N ASP A 328 17.50 -23.60 0.57
CA ASP A 328 17.38 -23.08 1.92
C ASP A 328 18.31 -23.88 2.84
N THR A 329 19.21 -23.20 3.55
CA THR A 329 20.15 -23.82 4.48
C THR A 329 20.39 -22.91 5.70
N GLU A 330 21.35 -23.25 6.55
CA GLU A 330 21.79 -22.41 7.66
C GLU A 330 23.29 -22.08 7.52
N ILE A 331 23.64 -20.82 7.77
CA ILE A 331 25.02 -20.36 7.92
C ILE A 331 25.17 -19.82 9.34
N PHE A 332 26.00 -20.50 10.14
CA PHE A 332 26.25 -20.15 11.54
C PHE A 332 24.97 -19.93 12.37
N GLY A 333 23.99 -20.82 12.19
CA GLY A 333 22.72 -20.83 12.93
C GLY A 333 21.69 -19.81 12.45
N VAL A 334 21.96 -19.12 11.33
CA VAL A 334 21.02 -18.21 10.67
C VAL A 334 20.52 -18.88 9.40
N ARG A 335 19.20 -18.98 9.25
CA ARG A 335 18.59 -19.49 8.03
C ARG A 335 18.88 -18.55 6.87
N VAL A 336 19.26 -19.11 5.73
CA VAL A 336 19.55 -18.37 4.50
C VAL A 336 18.90 -19.07 3.30
N ARG A 337 18.60 -18.29 2.26
CA ARG A 337 18.27 -18.81 0.92
C ARG A 337 19.39 -18.46 -0.04
N ILE A 338 19.95 -19.46 -0.69
CA ILE A 338 21.03 -19.33 -1.66
C ILE A 338 20.43 -19.44 -3.06
N PHE A 339 20.70 -18.44 -3.90
CA PHE A 339 20.32 -18.38 -5.30
C PHE A 339 21.57 -18.50 -6.17
N LYS A 340 21.75 -19.65 -6.83
CA LYS A 340 22.91 -19.93 -7.69
C LYS A 340 22.46 -19.97 -9.16
N PRO A 341 22.97 -19.09 -10.04
CA PRO A 341 22.67 -19.13 -11.47
C PRO A 341 23.26 -20.39 -12.13
N VAL A 342 22.49 -21.00 -13.02
CA VAL A 342 22.89 -22.21 -13.76
C VAL A 342 23.18 -21.86 -15.23
N ASN A 343 24.41 -22.06 -15.68
CA ASN A 343 24.77 -21.94 -17.10
C ASN A 343 24.46 -23.25 -17.85
N LYS A 344 23.36 -23.30 -18.59
CA LYS A 344 22.98 -24.46 -19.42
C LYS A 344 23.81 -24.61 -20.72
N THR A 345 24.74 -23.71 -21.00
CA THR A 345 25.54 -23.72 -22.25
C THR A 345 26.79 -24.61 -22.20
N ASP A 346 27.17 -25.15 -21.05
CA ASP A 346 28.37 -25.97 -20.89
C ASP A 346 28.12 -27.49 -20.88
N GLU A 347 26.91 -27.95 -21.21
CA GLU A 347 26.67 -29.37 -21.53
C GLU A 347 27.16 -29.71 -22.95
N SER A 348 28.44 -29.43 -23.23
CA SER A 348 29.16 -30.14 -24.29
C SER A 348 29.68 -31.44 -23.70
N PRO A 349 29.26 -32.62 -24.20
CA PRO A 349 29.73 -33.90 -23.67
C PRO A 349 31.20 -34.11 -24.08
N GLY A 350 32.15 -33.59 -23.29
CA GLY A 350 33.57 -33.76 -23.62
C GLY A 350 34.65 -33.15 -22.73
N SER A 351 34.41 -32.12 -21.91
CA SER A 351 35.49 -31.53 -21.07
C SER A 351 35.32 -31.87 -19.58
N LYS A 352 35.87 -33.01 -19.17
CA LYS A 352 36.13 -33.29 -17.76
C LYS A 352 37.39 -32.54 -17.30
N SER A 353 37.21 -31.30 -16.84
CA SER A 353 38.06 -30.70 -15.82
C SER A 353 37.16 -30.29 -14.66
N ASN A 354 37.08 -31.14 -13.64
CA ASN A 354 36.28 -30.94 -12.42
C ASN A 354 36.94 -29.91 -11.47
N GLU A 355 37.19 -28.68 -11.94
CA GLU A 355 37.35 -27.56 -11.02
C GLU A 355 35.99 -26.87 -10.89
N GLU A 356 35.42 -26.89 -9.70
CA GLU A 356 34.16 -26.23 -9.40
C GLU A 356 34.36 -24.71 -9.55
N ILE A 357 33.80 -24.13 -10.61
CA ILE A 357 33.94 -22.70 -10.90
C ILE A 357 33.21 -21.92 -9.78
N LEU A 358 34.00 -21.21 -8.96
CA LEU A 358 33.47 -20.34 -7.91
C LEU A 358 32.96 -19.02 -8.50
N LEU A 359 31.76 -18.63 -8.11
CA LEU A 359 31.11 -17.40 -8.54
C LEU A 359 31.23 -16.31 -7.47
N PRO A 360 31.25 -15.02 -7.84
CA PRO A 360 31.14 -13.93 -6.88
C PRO A 360 29.89 -14.07 -6.00
N GLY A 361 30.01 -13.64 -4.75
CA GLY A 361 28.93 -13.72 -3.76
C GLY A 361 28.33 -12.36 -3.43
N VAL A 362 27.01 -12.31 -3.29
CA VAL A 362 26.27 -11.19 -2.72
C VAL A 362 25.53 -11.68 -1.49
N ILE A 363 25.78 -11.07 -0.34
CA ILE A 363 24.97 -11.30 0.86
C ILE A 363 23.90 -10.22 0.88
N TYR A 364 22.64 -10.65 0.89
CA TYR A 364 21.50 -9.75 0.89
C TYR A 364 20.85 -9.70 2.29
N PHE A 365 20.74 -8.50 2.84
CA PHE A 365 19.98 -8.23 4.05
C PHE A 365 18.72 -7.46 3.67
N HIS A 366 17.57 -8.08 3.90
CA HIS A 366 16.29 -7.49 3.54
C HIS A 366 15.91 -6.32 4.46
N GLY A 367 15.12 -5.36 3.93
CA GLY A 367 14.51 -4.26 4.68
C GLY A 367 13.32 -4.67 5.54
N GLY A 368 12.53 -3.69 5.98
CA GLY A 368 11.36 -3.94 6.84
C GLY A 368 11.50 -3.47 8.28
N GLY A 369 12.25 -2.38 8.53
CA GLY A 369 12.33 -1.75 9.84
C GLY A 369 12.75 -2.70 10.96
N TRP A 370 13.64 -3.66 10.67
CA TRP A 370 14.13 -4.73 11.59
C TRP A 370 13.03 -5.63 12.18
N THR A 371 11.79 -5.51 11.73
CA THR A 371 10.58 -6.10 12.36
C THR A 371 9.74 -6.93 11.41
N ILE A 372 9.80 -6.63 10.10
CA ILE A 372 9.12 -7.37 9.03
C ILE A 372 10.11 -7.74 7.93
N GLY A 373 9.65 -8.57 7.00
CA GLY A 373 10.45 -9.12 5.89
C GLY A 373 10.63 -10.62 6.04
N SER A 374 11.00 -11.29 4.96
CA SER A 374 11.29 -12.72 4.96
C SER A 374 12.02 -13.09 3.68
N LEU A 375 12.60 -14.30 3.65
CA LEU A 375 13.15 -14.89 2.43
C LEU A 375 12.14 -14.88 1.27
N ASP A 376 10.86 -15.16 1.55
CA ASP A 376 9.80 -15.20 0.53
C ASP A 376 9.43 -13.80 0.03
N GLY A 377 9.40 -12.78 0.90
CA GLY A 377 9.04 -11.41 0.53
C GLY A 377 10.07 -10.72 -0.37
N TYR A 378 11.32 -11.18 -0.34
CA TYR A 378 12.45 -10.63 -1.11
C TYR A 378 13.01 -11.61 -2.14
N ASP A 379 12.31 -12.71 -2.38
CA ASP A 379 12.73 -13.82 -3.26
C ASP A 379 12.94 -13.34 -4.70
N ASP A 380 11.98 -12.59 -5.26
CA ASP A 380 12.05 -12.09 -6.65
C ASP A 380 13.25 -11.15 -6.88
N PHE A 381 13.50 -10.22 -5.96
CA PHE A 381 14.66 -9.33 -6.03
C PHE A 381 15.97 -10.13 -6.04
N CYS A 382 16.09 -11.12 -5.16
CA CYS A 382 17.30 -11.95 -5.07
C CYS A 382 17.50 -12.82 -6.31
N ARG A 383 16.43 -13.42 -6.85
CA ARG A 383 16.47 -14.17 -8.12
C ARG A 383 16.94 -13.30 -9.27
N ARG A 384 16.32 -12.13 -9.43
CA ARG A 384 16.65 -11.20 -10.51
C ARG A 384 18.10 -10.74 -10.38
N LEU A 385 18.56 -10.43 -9.17
CA LEU A 385 19.95 -10.01 -8.96
C LEU A 385 20.93 -11.14 -9.31
N ALA A 386 20.67 -12.36 -8.84
CA ALA A 386 21.50 -13.53 -9.13
C ALA A 386 21.62 -13.78 -10.64
N VAL A 387 20.49 -13.77 -11.36
CA VAL A 387 20.46 -14.00 -12.82
C VAL A 387 21.07 -12.84 -13.59
N SER A 388 20.65 -11.60 -13.32
CA SER A 388 21.07 -10.43 -14.10
C SER A 388 22.55 -10.10 -13.91
N ALA A 389 23.09 -10.30 -12.70
CA ALA A 389 24.49 -10.05 -12.39
C ALA A 389 25.39 -11.29 -12.51
N GLN A 390 24.82 -12.49 -12.69
CA GLN A 390 25.55 -13.77 -12.74
C GLN A 390 26.41 -13.99 -11.48
N VAL A 391 25.78 -13.83 -10.32
CA VAL A 391 26.39 -13.97 -8.99
C VAL A 391 25.56 -14.89 -8.12
N ILE A 392 26.17 -15.49 -7.10
CA ILE A 392 25.43 -16.20 -6.06
C ILE A 392 24.88 -15.18 -5.07
N VAL A 393 23.57 -15.17 -4.85
CA VAL A 393 22.93 -14.34 -3.82
C VAL A 393 22.61 -15.20 -2.61
N VAL A 394 23.04 -14.78 -1.41
CA VAL A 394 22.75 -15.40 -0.12
C VAL A 394 21.87 -14.44 0.67
N SER A 395 20.57 -14.69 0.68
CA SER A 395 19.59 -13.87 1.41
C SER A 395 19.45 -14.37 2.85
N ALA A 396 19.64 -13.49 3.83
CA ALA A 396 19.63 -13.85 5.25
C ALA A 396 18.25 -13.63 5.90
N ASP A 397 17.73 -14.65 6.58
CA ASP A 397 16.49 -14.61 7.38
C ASP A 397 16.83 -14.26 8.84
N TYR A 398 17.36 -13.06 9.05
CA TYR A 398 17.80 -12.63 10.38
C TYR A 398 16.60 -12.47 11.34
N ARG A 399 16.83 -12.69 12.64
CA ARG A 399 15.77 -12.60 13.65
C ARG A 399 15.26 -11.18 13.82
N GLN A 400 13.94 -11.03 13.94
CA GLN A 400 13.25 -9.73 13.90
C GLN A 400 12.69 -9.28 15.26
N ALA A 401 12.61 -7.96 15.42
CA ALA A 401 11.90 -7.32 16.52
C ALA A 401 10.38 -7.40 16.30
N PRO A 402 9.53 -7.29 17.34
CA PRO A 402 9.87 -7.04 18.75
C PRO A 402 10.40 -8.27 19.50
N ARG A 403 10.30 -9.47 18.93
CA ARG A 403 10.69 -10.72 19.62
C ARG A 403 12.18 -10.79 19.92
N TYR A 404 13.00 -10.28 19.01
CA TYR A 404 14.45 -10.18 19.15
C TYR A 404 14.86 -8.74 18.92
N ILE A 405 15.33 -8.08 19.98
CA ILE A 405 15.75 -6.67 19.94
C ILE A 405 17.23 -6.55 19.54
N TYR A 406 17.67 -5.34 19.21
CA TYR A 406 19.06 -4.98 19.04
C TYR A 406 19.92 -5.53 20.20
N PRO A 407 21.10 -6.13 19.93
CA PRO A 407 21.80 -6.24 18.64
C PRO A 407 21.59 -7.56 17.88
N THR A 408 20.47 -8.28 18.10
CA THR A 408 20.29 -9.64 17.55
C THR A 408 20.39 -9.69 16.02
N GLN A 409 19.73 -8.76 15.33
CA GLN A 409 19.71 -8.62 13.87
C GLN A 409 21.13 -8.45 13.33
N PHE A 410 21.89 -7.53 13.93
CA PHE A 410 23.29 -7.28 13.58
C PHE A 410 24.13 -8.55 13.76
N ASN A 411 23.98 -9.27 14.88
CA ASN A 411 24.72 -10.49 15.15
C ASN A 411 24.42 -11.58 14.11
N ASP A 412 23.16 -11.74 13.72
CA ASP A 412 22.76 -12.71 12.69
C ASP A 412 23.37 -12.36 11.33
N CYS A 413 23.23 -11.10 10.89
CA CYS A 413 23.83 -10.62 9.65
C CYS A 413 25.36 -10.74 9.65
N TYR A 414 26.02 -10.43 10.76
CA TYR A 414 27.45 -10.62 10.95
C TYR A 414 27.86 -12.09 10.86
N ASN A 415 27.10 -13.00 11.49
CA ASN A 415 27.35 -14.44 11.43
C ASN A 415 27.25 -14.98 10.01
N VAL A 416 26.25 -14.54 9.23
CA VAL A 416 26.14 -14.90 7.81
C VAL A 416 27.33 -14.36 7.02
N ALA A 417 27.73 -13.11 7.26
CA ALA A 417 28.87 -12.51 6.57
C ALA A 417 30.19 -13.24 6.85
N VAL A 418 30.52 -13.47 8.12
CA VAL A 418 31.72 -14.21 8.51
C VAL A 418 31.66 -15.66 8.06
N GLY A 419 30.49 -16.31 8.17
CA GLY A 419 30.28 -17.67 7.70
C GLY A 419 30.55 -17.81 6.20
N LEU A 420 30.04 -16.87 5.39
CA LEU A 420 30.30 -16.88 3.95
C LEU A 420 31.75 -16.52 3.60
N LEU A 421 32.38 -15.58 4.30
CA LEU A 421 33.78 -15.25 4.07
C LEU A 421 34.75 -16.39 4.42
N ASN A 422 34.39 -17.25 5.39
CA ASN A 422 35.21 -18.38 5.80
C ASN A 422 34.87 -19.68 5.06
N HIS A 423 33.59 -19.93 4.78
CA HIS A 423 33.09 -21.22 4.25
C HIS A 423 32.31 -21.08 2.94
N GLY A 424 32.32 -19.91 2.30
CA GLY A 424 31.56 -19.65 1.08
C GLY A 424 31.91 -20.57 -0.09
N LYS A 425 33.13 -21.12 -0.12
CA LYS A 425 33.53 -22.11 -1.13
C LYS A 425 32.63 -23.34 -1.14
N ASP A 426 32.12 -23.75 0.03
CA ASP A 426 31.20 -24.90 0.17
C ASP A 426 29.83 -24.64 -0.48
N HIS A 427 29.55 -23.37 -0.78
CA HIS A 427 28.35 -22.91 -1.47
C HIS A 427 28.63 -22.46 -2.91
N GLY A 428 29.83 -22.72 -3.44
CA GLY A 428 30.26 -22.27 -4.76
C GLY A 428 30.63 -20.78 -4.83
N VAL A 429 30.79 -20.11 -3.69
CA VAL A 429 31.14 -18.67 -3.62
C VAL A 429 32.65 -18.47 -3.59
N ASP A 430 33.12 -17.56 -4.44
CA ASP A 430 34.46 -16.99 -4.38
C ASP A 430 34.53 -15.97 -3.24
N VAL A 431 35.10 -16.41 -2.12
CA VAL A 431 35.22 -15.61 -0.88
C VAL A 431 36.04 -14.33 -1.04
N THR A 432 36.80 -14.18 -2.12
CA THR A 432 37.55 -12.95 -2.43
C THR A 432 36.72 -11.89 -3.17
N ARG A 433 35.52 -12.27 -3.64
CA ARG A 433 34.60 -11.41 -4.41
C ARG A 433 33.21 -11.39 -3.77
N VAL A 434 33.16 -11.10 -2.48
CA VAL A 434 31.92 -11.00 -1.70
C VAL A 434 31.50 -9.55 -1.52
N MET A 435 30.21 -9.26 -1.71
CA MET A 435 29.61 -7.94 -1.51
C MET A 435 28.47 -8.02 -0.50
N LEU A 436 28.22 -6.92 0.22
CA LEU A 436 27.03 -6.77 1.06
C LEU A 436 26.01 -5.86 0.36
N VAL A 437 24.75 -6.27 0.35
CA VAL A 437 23.65 -5.51 -0.24
C VAL A 437 22.49 -5.49 0.75
N GLY A 438 21.86 -4.34 0.94
CA GLY A 438 20.63 -4.29 1.73
C GLY A 438 19.81 -3.03 1.50
N ASP A 439 18.51 -3.17 1.74
CA ASP A 439 17.53 -2.09 1.56
C ASP A 439 16.95 -1.62 2.89
N SER A 440 16.74 -0.32 3.07
CA SER A 440 16.14 0.25 4.29
C SER A 440 16.88 -0.18 5.57
N SER A 441 16.24 -0.90 6.50
CA SER A 441 16.88 -1.52 7.67
C SER A 441 17.90 -2.60 7.31
N GLY A 442 17.77 -3.26 6.17
CA GLY A 442 18.80 -4.14 5.62
C GLY A 442 20.03 -3.37 5.16
N GLY A 443 19.84 -2.16 4.63
CA GLY A 443 20.92 -1.21 4.32
C GLY A 443 21.64 -0.72 5.58
N ASN A 444 20.90 -0.50 6.68
CA ASN A 444 21.50 -0.28 8.00
C ASN A 444 22.44 -1.43 8.39
N LEU A 445 21.94 -2.67 8.31
CA LEU A 445 22.69 -3.88 8.70
C LEU A 445 23.90 -4.11 7.81
N ALA A 446 23.78 -3.87 6.50
CA ALA A 446 24.91 -3.96 5.55
C ALA A 446 26.02 -2.95 5.91
N ALA A 447 25.66 -1.70 6.17
CA ALA A 447 26.62 -0.68 6.60
C ALA A 447 27.24 -1.01 7.96
N ALA A 448 26.43 -1.45 8.94
CA ALA A 448 26.88 -1.82 10.27
C ALA A 448 27.87 -3.00 10.23
N VAL A 449 27.56 -4.05 9.48
CA VAL A 449 28.43 -5.23 9.32
C VAL A 449 29.71 -4.85 8.58
N SER A 450 29.65 -4.04 7.52
CA SER A 450 30.84 -3.51 6.86
C SER A 450 31.75 -2.75 7.84
N HIS A 451 31.19 -1.82 8.61
CA HIS A 451 31.99 -1.08 9.60
C HIS A 451 32.63 -2.00 10.63
N TYR A 452 31.86 -2.94 11.18
CA TYR A 452 32.36 -3.82 12.21
C TYR A 452 33.43 -4.78 11.67
N LEU A 453 33.23 -5.32 10.46
CA LEU A 453 34.24 -6.16 9.81
C LEU A 453 35.52 -5.38 9.51
N ALA A 454 35.43 -4.11 9.09
CA ALA A 454 36.61 -3.26 8.91
C ALA A 454 37.37 -3.07 10.23
N GLU A 455 36.64 -2.75 11.31
CA GLU A 455 37.20 -2.56 12.66
C GLU A 455 37.92 -3.81 13.18
N VAL A 456 37.29 -5.00 13.07
CA VAL A 456 37.90 -6.25 13.55
C VAL A 456 38.97 -6.79 12.58
N SER A 457 38.91 -6.47 11.28
CA SER A 457 39.92 -6.89 10.30
C SER A 457 41.22 -6.11 10.42
N GLU A 458 41.15 -4.81 10.79
CA GLU A 458 42.34 -4.03 11.14
C GLU A 458 43.10 -4.65 12.32
N MET A 459 42.41 -5.31 13.26
CA MET A 459 43.05 -6.03 14.37
C MET A 459 43.76 -7.33 13.96
N HIS A 460 43.49 -7.89 12.77
CA HIS A 460 43.97 -9.23 12.36
C HIS A 460 44.78 -9.27 11.04
N CYS A 461 45.09 -8.11 10.43
CA CYS A 461 45.90 -7.99 9.20
C CYS A 461 45.44 -8.87 8.02
N ARG A 462 44.38 -8.49 7.29
CA ARG A 462 44.22 -8.78 5.85
C ARG A 462 43.51 -7.65 5.10
N GLN A 463 44.00 -7.34 3.89
CA GLN A 463 43.42 -6.41 2.92
C GLN A 463 42.07 -6.93 2.37
N ASN A 464 41.12 -6.02 2.14
CA ASN A 464 39.87 -6.15 1.37
C ASN A 464 39.07 -7.46 1.55
N TYR A 465 38.39 -7.58 2.70
CA TYR A 465 37.49 -8.70 3.01
C TYR A 465 36.13 -8.63 2.27
N LEU A 466 35.68 -7.44 1.87
CA LEU A 466 34.53 -7.23 1.00
C LEU A 466 34.95 -6.46 -0.24
N ARG A 467 34.36 -6.80 -1.38
CA ARG A 467 34.61 -6.14 -2.65
C ARG A 467 33.87 -4.81 -2.75
N ALA A 468 32.64 -4.76 -2.26
CA ALA A 468 31.81 -3.56 -2.22
C ALA A 468 30.66 -3.72 -1.22
N GLN A 469 29.99 -2.60 -0.89
CA GLN A 469 28.67 -2.60 -0.27
C GLN A 469 27.67 -1.76 -1.09
N ILE A 470 26.41 -2.18 -1.15
CA ILE A 470 25.32 -1.46 -1.82
C ILE A 470 24.22 -1.18 -0.80
N LEU A 471 24.00 0.11 -0.53
CA LEU A 471 23.08 0.60 0.49
C LEU A 471 21.89 1.26 -0.18
N ILE A 472 20.73 0.60 -0.13
CA ILE A 472 19.52 1.03 -0.84
C ILE A 472 18.61 1.76 0.16
N TYR A 473 18.43 3.07 0.00
CA TYR A 473 17.69 3.99 0.91
C TYR A 473 17.87 3.64 2.41
N PRO A 474 19.13 3.57 2.89
CA PRO A 474 19.44 2.96 4.18
C PRO A 474 18.99 3.81 5.38
N ALA A 475 18.57 3.15 6.46
CA ALA A 475 18.41 3.79 7.77
C ALA A 475 19.77 3.87 8.50
N LEU A 476 20.28 5.03 8.89
CA LEU A 476 21.70 5.17 9.27
C LEU A 476 21.97 5.84 10.61
N GLN A 477 20.97 6.44 11.26
CA GLN A 477 21.14 7.12 12.55
C GLN A 477 19.85 7.15 13.38
N PHE A 478 19.99 7.20 14.71
CA PHE A 478 18.87 7.29 15.65
C PHE A 478 18.92 8.54 16.55
N LEU A 479 19.68 9.57 16.17
CA LEU A 479 19.94 10.77 16.97
C LEU A 479 18.99 11.92 16.69
N ASP A 480 18.67 12.15 15.42
CA ASP A 480 17.91 13.31 14.96
C ASP A 480 16.89 12.89 13.92
N PHE A 481 15.64 12.74 14.36
CA PHE A 481 14.52 12.48 13.48
C PHE A 481 13.93 13.76 12.87
N ASN A 482 14.61 14.90 12.97
CA ASN A 482 14.15 16.20 12.44
C ASN A 482 15.06 16.76 11.33
N LEU A 483 15.87 15.93 10.66
CA LEU A 483 16.58 16.37 9.45
C LEU A 483 15.59 16.92 8.40
N PRO A 484 16.04 17.75 7.44
CA PRO A 484 15.14 18.40 6.48
C PRO A 484 14.20 17.43 5.75
N SER A 485 14.68 16.26 5.36
CA SER A 485 13.91 15.18 4.73
C SER A 485 12.87 14.54 5.65
N TYR A 486 13.18 14.30 6.93
CA TYR A 486 12.18 13.85 7.90
C TYR A 486 11.04 14.85 8.04
N THR A 487 11.35 16.15 8.09
CA THR A 487 10.32 17.20 8.21
C THR A 487 9.53 17.37 6.91
N ALA A 488 10.20 17.40 5.76
CA ALA A 488 9.57 17.59 4.45
C ALA A 488 8.68 16.40 4.07
N ASN A 489 9.06 15.19 4.45
CA ASN A 489 8.35 13.94 4.15
C ASN A 489 7.63 13.35 5.38
N ALA A 490 7.36 14.16 6.41
CA ALA A 490 6.86 13.67 7.70
C ALA A 490 5.56 12.86 7.61
N VAL A 491 4.65 13.24 6.70
CA VAL A 491 3.31 12.65 6.52
C VAL A 491 3.24 11.74 5.29
N ASN A 492 4.33 11.04 4.98
CA ASN A 492 4.39 10.13 3.84
C ASN A 492 3.58 8.84 4.09
N ASP A 493 2.70 8.48 3.14
CA ASP A 493 1.82 7.32 3.25
C ASP A 493 2.53 5.96 3.11
N ILE A 494 3.82 5.93 2.74
CA ILE A 494 4.64 4.71 2.63
C ILE A 494 5.52 4.56 3.88
N LEU A 495 6.38 5.55 4.15
CA LEU A 495 7.21 5.61 5.35
C LEU A 495 7.17 7.02 5.93
N SER A 496 6.33 7.24 6.95
CA SER A 496 6.28 8.50 7.68
C SER A 496 7.41 8.61 8.70
N GLN A 497 7.63 9.83 9.23
CA GLN A 497 8.58 10.07 10.33
C GLN A 497 8.20 9.23 11.56
N GLU A 498 6.91 9.18 11.90
CA GLU A 498 6.40 8.41 13.04
C GLU A 498 6.58 6.90 12.82
N ASP A 499 6.32 6.39 11.60
CA ASP A 499 6.52 4.97 11.27
C ASP A 499 7.98 4.57 11.47
N HIS A 500 8.92 5.37 10.97
CA HIS A 500 10.35 5.09 11.14
C HIS A 500 10.75 5.07 12.61
N VAL A 501 10.35 6.08 13.38
CA VAL A 501 10.62 6.16 14.82
C VAL A 501 10.03 4.96 15.58
N ASN A 502 8.84 4.50 15.18
CA ASN A 502 8.24 3.30 15.75
C ASN A 502 9.07 2.03 15.46
N PHE A 503 9.55 1.85 14.23
CA PHE A 503 10.45 0.74 13.91
C PHE A 503 11.74 0.79 14.75
N VAL A 504 12.30 1.98 14.97
CA VAL A 504 13.46 2.16 15.87
C VAL A 504 13.10 1.80 17.31
N SER A 505 11.92 2.22 17.81
CA SER A 505 11.46 1.87 19.17
C SER A 505 11.33 0.35 19.34
N LEU A 506 10.68 -0.34 18.40
CA LEU A 506 10.53 -1.79 18.40
C LEU A 506 11.88 -2.50 18.31
N TYR A 507 12.78 -2.01 17.45
CA TYR A 507 14.13 -2.55 17.30
C TYR A 507 14.95 -2.46 18.59
N LEU A 508 14.89 -1.33 19.29
CA LEU A 508 15.73 -1.08 20.47
C LEU A 508 15.15 -1.64 21.77
N ASN A 509 13.82 -1.71 21.91
CA ASN A 509 13.17 -2.05 23.19
C ASN A 509 12.04 -3.08 23.07
N GLY A 510 11.69 -3.54 21.86
CA GLY A 510 10.59 -4.50 21.66
C GLY A 510 9.19 -3.92 21.90
N SER A 511 9.08 -2.61 22.15
CA SER A 511 7.82 -1.89 22.35
C SER A 511 7.84 -0.54 21.66
N ALA A 512 6.68 0.09 21.48
CA ALA A 512 6.54 1.42 20.88
C ALA A 512 6.67 2.57 21.91
N ASP A 513 7.10 2.29 23.14
CA ASP A 513 7.08 3.26 24.24
C ASP A 513 8.11 4.39 24.07
N LEU A 514 9.09 4.23 23.17
CA LEU A 514 10.10 5.25 22.90
C LEU A 514 9.65 6.27 21.84
N VAL A 515 8.50 6.08 21.18
CA VAL A 515 8.10 6.94 20.04
C VAL A 515 8.03 8.42 20.42
N GLU A 516 7.36 8.74 21.54
CA GLU A 516 7.19 10.13 21.99
C GLU A 516 8.54 10.80 22.31
N ILE A 517 9.41 10.10 23.04
CA ILE A 517 10.72 10.63 23.44
C ILE A 517 11.69 10.72 22.25
N LEU A 518 11.60 9.81 21.28
CA LEU A 518 12.38 9.85 20.05
C LEU A 518 11.94 11.03 19.16
N LEU A 519 10.64 11.22 18.93
CA LEU A 519 10.10 12.35 18.14
C LEU A 519 10.38 13.71 18.78
N SER A 520 10.33 13.82 20.11
CA SER A 520 10.72 15.06 20.81
C SER A 520 12.20 15.41 20.64
N GLY A 521 13.02 14.44 20.24
CA GLY A 521 14.47 14.51 20.15
C GLY A 521 15.20 14.77 21.49
N ASN A 522 14.48 14.71 22.61
CA ASN A 522 15.08 14.87 23.94
C ASN A 522 16.09 13.77 24.29
N HIS A 523 15.95 12.58 23.70
CA HIS A 523 16.83 11.43 23.93
C HIS A 523 18.30 11.70 23.56
N SER A 524 18.57 12.50 22.52
CA SER A 524 19.93 12.79 22.03
C SER A 524 20.51 14.10 22.58
N GLN A 525 19.78 14.82 23.45
CA GLN A 525 20.18 16.13 23.96
C GLN A 525 21.56 16.12 24.66
N HIS A 526 21.88 15.02 25.35
CA HIS A 526 23.18 14.83 26.01
C HIS A 526 24.36 14.75 25.03
N LEU A 527 24.12 14.50 23.74
CA LEU A 527 25.11 14.43 22.68
C LEU A 527 25.34 15.75 21.93
N ILE A 528 24.56 16.81 22.20
CA ILE A 528 24.62 18.12 21.51
C ILE A 528 26.02 18.72 21.44
N LYS A 529 26.83 18.52 22.48
CA LYS A 529 28.21 19.05 22.60
C LYS A 529 29.29 18.04 22.21
N THR A 530 28.91 16.90 21.64
CA THR A 530 29.84 15.84 21.23
C THR A 530 30.09 15.88 19.72
N LYS A 531 31.10 15.12 19.27
CA LYS A 531 31.41 14.97 17.84
C LYS A 531 30.25 14.36 17.02
N TYR A 532 29.42 13.54 17.64
CA TYR A 532 28.31 12.84 16.98
C TYR A 532 27.29 13.82 16.39
N MET A 533 26.98 14.90 17.11
CA MET A 533 26.08 15.94 16.60
C MET A 533 26.72 16.81 15.51
N GLY A 534 28.06 16.81 15.40
CA GLY A 534 28.77 17.40 14.27
C GLY A 534 28.55 16.61 12.98
N TYR A 535 28.36 15.29 13.05
CA TYR A 535 28.12 14.43 11.89
C TYR A 535 26.77 14.69 11.21
N LEU A 536 25.84 15.40 11.87
CA LEU A 536 24.50 15.71 11.37
C LEU A 536 24.35 17.16 10.90
N LYS A 537 25.32 18.04 11.17
CA LYS A 537 25.22 19.49 10.94
C LYS A 537 25.98 19.94 9.70
N LYS A 538 25.34 19.93 8.53
CA LYS A 538 25.88 20.61 7.33
C LYS A 538 24.92 21.55 6.59
N SER A 539 23.60 21.52 6.83
CA SER A 539 22.68 22.47 6.15
C SER A 539 21.25 22.59 6.76
N THR A 540 21.09 23.09 7.99
CA THR A 540 19.90 23.89 8.39
C THR A 540 20.11 24.66 9.70
N PRO A 541 19.52 25.88 9.86
CA PRO A 541 19.60 26.67 11.07
C PRO A 541 18.58 26.22 12.14
N GLY A 542 19.07 26.05 13.36
CA GLY A 542 18.35 26.34 14.61
C GLY A 542 17.07 25.57 14.91
N ILE A 543 17.18 24.29 15.30
CA ILE A 543 16.17 23.67 16.16
C ILE A 543 16.44 24.14 17.59
N THR A 544 15.48 24.86 18.18
CA THR A 544 15.51 25.28 19.59
C THR A 544 15.02 24.11 20.44
N TRP A 545 15.95 23.34 21.01
CA TRP A 545 15.66 22.25 21.94
C TRP A 545 15.00 22.80 23.20
N LEU A 546 13.74 22.45 23.45
CA LEU A 546 13.07 22.80 24.71
C LEU A 546 13.62 21.90 25.83
N PRO A 547 14.13 22.44 26.95
CA PRO A 547 14.65 21.64 28.03
C PRO A 547 13.50 20.98 28.80
N GLN A 548 13.39 19.66 28.71
CA GLN A 548 12.64 18.85 29.67
C GLN A 548 13.43 17.56 29.97
N PRO A 549 14.23 17.50 31.04
CA PRO A 549 14.82 16.24 31.47
C PRO A 549 13.90 15.56 32.49
N LYS A 550 13.53 14.31 32.23
CA LYS A 550 13.65 13.16 33.16
C LYS A 550 12.90 11.94 32.61
N THR A 551 13.56 11.24 31.71
CA THR A 551 13.31 9.82 31.49
C THR A 551 14.67 9.15 31.43
N THR A 552 14.92 8.21 32.34
CA THR A 552 16.11 7.38 32.31
C THR A 552 16.03 6.56 31.02
N LEU A 553 16.93 6.81 30.06
CA LEU A 553 16.96 6.05 28.82
C LEU A 553 17.44 4.62 29.10
N PRO A 554 16.88 3.59 28.43
CA PRO A 554 17.42 2.25 28.50
C PRO A 554 18.90 2.24 28.07
N PRO A 555 19.79 1.47 28.73
CA PRO A 555 21.20 1.37 28.33
C PRO A 555 21.38 0.96 26.86
N VAL A 556 20.51 0.08 26.36
CA VAL A 556 20.50 -0.37 24.96
C VAL A 556 20.29 0.80 23.99
N LEU A 557 19.40 1.75 24.34
CA LEU A 557 19.19 2.96 23.54
C LEU A 557 20.44 3.86 23.56
N LEU A 558 21.03 4.09 24.74
CA LEU A 558 22.25 4.90 24.87
C LEU A 558 23.41 4.33 24.03
N GLU A 559 23.56 3.01 24.04
CA GLU A 559 24.54 2.30 23.21
C GLU A 559 24.22 2.49 21.72
N ALA A 560 22.98 2.21 21.31
CA ALA A 560 22.57 2.24 19.91
C ALA A 560 22.68 3.62 19.24
N LEU A 561 22.59 4.71 20.02
CA LEU A 561 22.78 6.07 19.51
C LEU A 561 24.20 6.26 18.93
N THR A 562 25.24 5.75 19.59
CA THR A 562 26.63 6.10 19.23
C THR A 562 27.42 4.95 18.62
N GLN A 563 26.93 3.71 18.73
CA GLN A 563 27.58 2.54 18.16
C GLN A 563 27.24 2.37 16.68
N SER A 564 28.27 2.10 15.86
CA SER A 564 28.15 1.84 14.42
C SER A 564 27.27 0.62 14.10
N LYS A 565 27.16 -0.33 15.04
CA LYS A 565 26.31 -1.53 14.92
C LYS A 565 24.81 -1.21 14.79
N ALA A 566 24.38 -0.04 15.28
CA ALA A 566 23.00 0.42 15.24
C ALA A 566 22.85 1.68 14.38
N SER A 567 23.76 2.65 14.57
CA SER A 567 23.79 3.91 13.84
C SER A 567 25.10 4.00 13.03
N PRO A 568 25.22 3.38 11.84
CA PRO A 568 26.43 3.40 11.03
C PRO A 568 26.96 4.82 10.74
N LEU A 569 26.07 5.81 10.60
CA LEU A 569 26.47 7.22 10.43
C LEU A 569 27.25 7.78 11.64
N MET A 570 27.20 7.11 12.79
CA MET A 570 27.95 7.48 13.99
C MET A 570 29.30 6.78 14.11
N ALA A 571 29.69 5.92 13.15
CA ALA A 571 31.01 5.31 13.14
C ALA A 571 32.10 6.37 13.26
N GLN A 572 33.06 6.17 14.16
CA GLN A 572 34.12 7.16 14.37
C GLN A 572 35.14 7.16 13.23
N ASP A 573 35.30 6.00 12.60
CA ASP A 573 36.24 5.74 11.53
C ASP A 573 35.58 4.98 10.39
N PHE A 574 35.95 5.34 9.18
CA PHE A 574 35.46 4.78 7.93
C PHE A 574 36.58 4.07 7.15
N ARG A 575 37.82 4.05 7.69
CA ARG A 575 38.91 3.26 7.11
C ARG A 575 38.53 1.78 7.04
N GLY A 576 38.89 1.15 5.93
CA GLY A 576 38.59 -0.26 5.67
C GLY A 576 37.14 -0.57 5.27
N VAL A 577 36.25 0.42 5.23
CA VAL A 577 34.92 0.26 4.62
C VAL A 577 35.10 0.05 3.10
N PRO A 578 34.41 -0.93 2.49
CA PRO A 578 34.60 -1.23 1.07
C PRO A 578 34.00 -0.13 0.16
N PRO A 579 34.38 -0.10 -1.14
CA PRO A 579 33.72 0.72 -2.14
C PRO A 579 32.19 0.64 -2.02
N THR A 580 31.52 1.78 -2.05
CA THR A 580 30.12 1.85 -1.63
C THR A 580 29.25 2.47 -2.72
N PHE A 581 28.13 1.82 -3.04
CA PHE A 581 27.06 2.42 -3.82
C PHE A 581 25.87 2.75 -2.92
N VAL A 582 25.56 4.03 -2.77
CA VAL A 582 24.39 4.51 -2.01
C VAL A 582 23.29 4.93 -2.97
N ILE A 583 22.10 4.37 -2.78
CA ILE A 583 20.87 4.77 -3.48
C ILE A 583 19.97 5.51 -2.48
N THR A 584 19.42 6.63 -2.90
CA THR A 584 18.49 7.44 -2.09
C THR A 584 17.25 7.79 -2.89
N ALA A 585 16.17 8.12 -2.21
CA ALA A 585 14.89 8.51 -2.80
C ALA A 585 14.53 9.95 -2.37
N ASN A 586 14.06 10.77 -3.31
CA ASN A 586 13.78 12.18 -3.06
C ASN A 586 12.63 12.39 -2.06
N PHE A 587 11.61 11.51 -2.11
CA PHE A 587 10.41 11.54 -1.28
C PHE A 587 10.49 10.51 -0.15
N ASP A 588 11.61 10.53 0.57
CA ASP A 588 11.92 9.61 1.67
C ASP A 588 12.38 10.42 2.90
N VAL A 589 11.93 10.00 4.08
CA VAL A 589 12.38 10.58 5.36
C VAL A 589 13.85 10.28 5.65
N LEU A 590 14.39 9.18 5.11
CA LEU A 590 15.79 8.74 5.30
C LEU A 590 16.78 9.38 4.31
N ARG A 591 16.32 10.27 3.42
CA ARG A 591 17.15 10.80 2.33
C ARG A 591 18.43 11.47 2.83
N ASP A 592 18.30 12.38 3.79
CA ASP A 592 19.43 13.22 4.18
C ASP A 592 20.47 12.47 5.03
N GLU A 593 20.07 11.45 5.79
CA GLU A 593 21.05 10.59 6.47
C GLU A 593 21.87 9.76 5.48
N GLY A 594 21.28 9.36 4.34
CA GLY A 594 22.02 8.82 3.20
C GLY A 594 23.03 9.81 2.62
N PHE A 595 22.64 11.09 2.46
CA PHE A 595 23.54 12.14 1.98
C PHE A 595 24.71 12.38 2.94
N LEU A 596 24.42 12.49 4.23
CA LEU A 596 25.43 12.68 5.27
C LEU A 596 26.43 11.50 5.30
N TYR A 597 25.96 10.27 5.13
CA TYR A 597 26.83 9.09 5.09
C TYR A 597 27.74 9.06 3.85
N VAL A 598 27.19 9.42 2.68
CA VAL A 598 27.96 9.61 1.44
C VAL A 598 29.07 10.63 1.62
N GLU A 599 28.79 11.75 2.27
CA GLU A 599 29.82 12.75 2.55
C GLU A 599 30.88 12.20 3.51
N ARG A 600 30.50 11.48 4.56
CA ARG A 600 31.47 10.89 5.48
C ARG A 600 32.36 9.84 4.82
N LEU A 601 31.82 9.05 3.88
CA LEU A 601 32.59 8.13 3.05
C LEU A 601 33.61 8.88 2.17
N ARG A 602 33.18 9.97 1.52
CA ARG A 602 34.07 10.82 0.71
C ARG A 602 35.15 11.51 1.54
N ASP A 603 34.78 12.05 2.70
CA ASP A 603 35.71 12.69 3.65
C ASP A 603 36.78 11.70 4.15
N ALA A 604 36.45 10.39 4.18
CA ALA A 604 37.35 9.30 4.51
C ALA A 604 38.10 8.71 3.30
N ASN A 605 37.99 9.30 2.11
CA ASN A 605 38.57 8.83 0.85
C ASN A 605 38.12 7.42 0.42
N ILE A 606 36.88 7.03 0.75
CA ILE A 606 36.27 5.79 0.26
C ILE A 606 35.65 6.04 -1.12
N GLU A 607 35.86 5.11 -2.06
CA GLU A 607 35.20 5.16 -3.35
C GLU A 607 33.68 5.05 -3.17
N VAL A 608 32.96 6.09 -3.61
CA VAL A 608 31.51 6.19 -3.41
C VAL A 608 30.81 6.55 -4.71
N GLN A 609 29.87 5.69 -5.12
CA GLN A 609 28.83 6.04 -6.07
C GLN A 609 27.58 6.43 -5.28
N HIS A 610 26.93 7.53 -5.67
CA HIS A 610 25.68 7.96 -5.04
C HIS A 610 24.70 8.40 -6.11
N LYS A 611 23.47 7.87 -6.05
CA LYS A 611 22.38 8.27 -6.94
C LYS A 611 21.09 8.51 -6.15
N ASN A 612 20.52 9.69 -6.33
CA ASN A 612 19.23 10.07 -5.75
C ASN A 612 18.15 10.03 -6.83
N TYR A 613 17.13 9.21 -6.64
CA TYR A 613 16.04 9.04 -7.60
C TYR A 613 14.84 9.89 -7.22
N GLN A 614 14.10 10.37 -8.21
CA GLN A 614 12.81 11.03 -8.03
C GLN A 614 11.73 9.99 -7.71
N SER A 615 11.87 9.35 -6.54
CA SER A 615 11.08 8.21 -6.11
C SER A 615 10.86 8.23 -4.60
N PHE A 616 10.26 7.16 -4.08
CA PHE A 616 9.82 7.00 -2.70
C PHE A 616 10.52 5.84 -1.99
N HIS A 617 10.42 5.75 -0.67
CA HIS A 617 11.02 4.66 0.10
C HIS A 617 10.53 3.27 -0.37
N GLY A 618 11.43 2.29 -0.54
CA GLY A 618 11.06 0.94 -0.97
C GLY A 618 10.90 0.76 -2.49
N PHE A 619 11.13 1.80 -3.32
CA PHE A 619 10.87 1.71 -4.76
C PHE A 619 11.71 0.64 -5.51
N VAL A 620 12.90 0.32 -5.02
CA VAL A 620 13.78 -0.70 -5.63
C VAL A 620 13.27 -2.13 -5.43
N THR A 621 12.41 -2.36 -4.44
CA THR A 621 11.89 -3.69 -4.10
C THR A 621 10.40 -3.81 -4.42
N LEU A 622 9.65 -2.71 -4.32
CA LEU A 622 8.20 -2.67 -4.56
C LEU A 622 7.82 -2.18 -5.97
N ALA A 623 8.69 -1.41 -6.62
CA ALA A 623 8.39 -0.67 -7.85
C ALA A 623 9.33 -0.99 -9.02
N THR A 624 9.83 -2.22 -9.07
CA THR A 624 10.59 -2.75 -10.22
C THR A 624 9.78 -3.78 -10.99
N GLU A 625 10.29 -4.26 -12.13
CA GLU A 625 9.79 -5.47 -12.78
C GLU A 625 9.61 -6.61 -11.76
N GLY A 626 8.46 -7.29 -11.78
CA GLY A 626 8.07 -8.27 -10.78
C GLY A 626 7.32 -7.70 -9.56
N GLY A 627 7.45 -6.40 -9.27
CA GLY A 627 6.77 -5.70 -8.18
C GLY A 627 5.36 -5.19 -8.53
N PRO A 628 4.48 -4.98 -7.53
CA PRO A 628 3.09 -4.56 -7.74
C PRO A 628 2.94 -3.13 -8.29
N ALA A 629 3.99 -2.31 -8.25
CA ALA A 629 3.94 -0.89 -8.54
C ALA A 629 5.11 -0.43 -9.43
N ARG A 630 5.47 -1.20 -10.46
CA ARG A 630 6.59 -0.94 -11.39
C ARG A 630 6.67 0.53 -11.87
N THR A 631 7.84 1.15 -11.71
CA THR A 631 8.21 2.47 -12.23
C THR A 631 9.48 2.40 -13.07
N ALA A 632 9.69 3.41 -13.92
CA ALA A 632 10.92 3.49 -14.72
C ALA A 632 12.13 3.72 -13.82
N GLU A 633 11.98 4.55 -12.79
CA GLU A 633 13.03 4.85 -11.81
C GLU A 633 13.41 3.60 -11.00
N GLY A 634 12.46 2.73 -10.68
CA GLY A 634 12.73 1.44 -10.03
C GLY A 634 13.56 0.52 -10.92
N ASP A 635 13.14 0.32 -12.18
CA ASP A 635 13.89 -0.51 -13.12
C ASP A 635 15.29 0.04 -13.40
N GLU A 636 15.42 1.36 -13.51
CA GLU A 636 16.72 2.04 -13.67
C GLU A 636 17.61 1.78 -12.45
N ALA A 637 17.08 1.95 -11.24
CA ALA A 637 17.84 1.69 -10.01
C ALA A 637 18.28 0.22 -9.90
N PHE A 638 17.43 -0.72 -10.28
CA PHE A 638 17.81 -2.13 -10.33
C PHE A 638 18.91 -2.38 -11.37
N ALA A 639 18.80 -1.80 -12.56
CA ALA A 639 19.82 -1.91 -13.60
C ALA A 639 21.17 -1.32 -13.14
N ASP A 640 21.16 -0.18 -12.45
CA ASP A 640 22.36 0.44 -11.87
C ASP A 640 23.01 -0.46 -10.80
N ILE A 641 22.21 -1.12 -9.95
CA ILE A 641 22.70 -2.12 -8.99
C ILE A 641 23.40 -3.27 -9.72
N VAL A 642 22.75 -3.85 -10.73
CA VAL A 642 23.31 -4.94 -11.53
C VAL A 642 24.62 -4.51 -12.20
N GLN A 643 24.66 -3.30 -12.78
CA GLN A 643 25.86 -2.79 -13.42
C GLN A 643 27.00 -2.57 -12.42
N PHE A 644 26.70 -2.03 -11.24
CA PHE A 644 27.70 -1.85 -10.19
C PHE A 644 28.26 -3.19 -9.71
N VAL A 645 27.41 -4.20 -9.48
CA VAL A 645 27.84 -5.56 -9.13
C VAL A 645 28.74 -6.12 -10.24
N LYS A 646 28.34 -6.03 -11.51
CA LYS A 646 29.15 -6.50 -12.65
C LYS A 646 30.53 -5.86 -12.71
N ASN A 647 30.62 -4.55 -12.46
CA ASN A 647 31.90 -3.83 -12.44
C ASN A 647 32.82 -4.33 -11.32
N MET A 648 32.27 -4.56 -10.13
CA MET A 648 33.02 -5.01 -8.96
C MET A 648 33.49 -6.47 -9.06
N VAL A 649 32.79 -7.31 -9.81
CA VAL A 649 33.17 -8.73 -9.99
C VAL A 649 34.08 -8.99 -11.20
N SER A 650 34.12 -8.05 -12.15
CA SER A 650 34.97 -8.12 -13.36
C SER A 650 36.38 -7.57 -13.14
N THR A 651 36.61 -6.87 -12.01
CA THR A 651 37.88 -6.29 -11.59
C THR A 651 38.44 -7.04 -10.40
#